data_AF-A0A532V5F4-F1
#
_entry.id   AF-A0A532V5F4-F1
#
_cell.length_a   1.000
_cell.length_b   1.000
_cell.length_c   1.000
_cell.angle_alpha   90.00
_cell.angle_beta   90.00
_cell.angle_gamma   90.00
#
_symmetry.space_group_name_H-M   'P 1'
#
loop_
_entity.id
_entity.type
_entity.pdbx_description
1 polymer ?
#
loop_
_entity_poly.entity_id
_entity_poly.type
_entity_poly.pdbx_seq_one_letter_code
_entity_poly.pdbx_strand_id
1 'polypeptide(L)'
;MRYLPLLLTISLIAGNSTAETHIPAGPVSGTWTLAGSPYLIEGEIGIRPGTLLTIEPGVEVIFQRHFKFRVYGQLLAVGTETDSITFTAADTTFGWHGLRFCDLTTQPDSSKLVYCKISYGRSSSDNNAGEDKHGGVIYCSNSDKLLISHCLIWNNRTGDVVGQEGFEGSGGTIYGWPGASGFEAASGHGGAIYLMYSSISVLYNTIQQNQTGNATGGKGGDGEDGLGENQPLVTGGQGGSGGNGVSGNGGALYCLGSNPVVFSNKFFKNNCGIGRGGKGGYGGEAHNVGWWSEVADGGEGGFGAEGYGGTGGALYFKESEVFLLNNILSDNRSGDGIGGRGGTGGNATSFGSWYGVAYGGWGGNGGNGVGGDAGALYLDSSTLHFYNNTVNCTDCGDGFYGNGGWAGYGATSSGIPGVNGIAMQGRNTVHINSTSYAFITNSILWENQEPVLSGLVDVSFSCIEGGFQGVGNINSDPLFIGEYFLSQIAAGQTVQSPCVDSGDPSSFSIIGTTRTDSLPDIGIIDMGFHHLATLDMPILSLSQGNLFFTALSYNPNPEHQIIQINNGYTGSFYFEINEDADWLTVLPESGGPVPPSVSTTFHVDITGLAASRYSCEVIVSSEEALGSPDTVYVDLFLGAPALSIEEDTLVYYAFFGFGNPDSKIILISNDGQGTFNYTIDEQIPWLNVSPGYGGPVPPTSIETVSADVSGLAIGSYEDEFYIITDYIPSEPDTIHVILNVTDYVPISGALCGILGGATTYVVRNDISVEPEDSLWIEPGACFMFDGNYNFNINGYLQAVGVEEDSIIFMPYEEIEANFSIIFHDSSNDISYLEYCTITGSDTCGLSINSSNPNIMNCTISANSSGGVRCVQASPNIIECNIFGNCHEGAFGDGGGMLIEDGSSPYISYCNIASNSAEGKGGGLAIKDFSTALIEHCTVVYNLSNALGGGIYLEDNSNAIFNNCTVSDNNALMNGGGIYIWDSDPTVKSAIISRNINKGIYFNSTASGTLMYNDFFDNEGGNITGNVPPDIGILTTTNINGDSCDIFYNIFEDPLFVDPTGGNFNLQQGSPCIDAGDPDSPLDPDSTIADIGAFYFDQSGTGIAKVDEQILPETFSLSPPFPNPFNPQTTIRFGLPVASQVNLTIYNLAGRKVATIVDGFRVAGYHEVIFNATQLSSGLYFYRIQAGNFTDVKKMILVK
;
A
#
# COMPACT_ATOMS: atom_id res chain seq x y z
N MET A 1 -38.33 76.17 20.01
CA MET A 1 -38.34 75.57 21.36
C MET A 1 -38.61 74.08 21.18
N ARG A 2 -37.66 73.23 21.60
CA ARG A 2 -37.75 71.75 21.78
C ARG A 2 -37.66 70.82 20.55
N TYR A 3 -36.46 70.22 20.44
CA TYR A 3 -36.07 68.83 20.13
C TYR A 3 -36.80 68.02 19.04
N LEU A 4 -36.05 67.65 17.99
CA LEU A 4 -36.09 66.33 17.31
C LEU A 4 -34.73 66.11 16.60
N PRO A 5 -33.98 65.01 16.84
CA PRO A 5 -32.66 64.82 16.23
C PRO A 5 -32.76 64.19 14.83
N LEU A 6 -31.77 64.52 14.01
CA LEU A 6 -31.43 63.90 12.72
C LEU A 6 -31.27 62.38 12.88
N LEU A 7 -32.08 61.58 12.18
CA LEU A 7 -31.84 60.15 12.01
C LEU A 7 -30.87 59.97 10.83
N LEU A 8 -29.62 59.69 11.18
CA LEU A 8 -28.57 59.20 10.29
C LEU A 8 -28.95 57.76 9.91
N THR A 9 -29.43 57.50 8.70
CA THR A 9 -29.53 56.14 8.17
C THR A 9 -28.13 55.68 7.83
N ILE A 10 -27.49 55.03 8.80
CA ILE A 10 -26.34 54.14 8.56
C ILE A 10 -26.90 52.99 7.72
N SER A 11 -26.60 53.01 6.43
CA SER A 11 -26.65 51.80 5.61
C SER A 11 -25.48 50.94 6.12
N LEU A 12 -25.75 50.09 7.11
CA LEU A 12 -24.85 49.01 7.46
C LEU A 12 -24.75 48.14 6.21
N ILE A 13 -23.59 48.22 5.55
CA ILE A 13 -23.07 47.11 4.77
C ILE A 13 -22.93 45.99 5.80
N ALA A 14 -23.93 45.09 5.84
CA ALA A 14 -23.75 43.81 6.46
C ALA A 14 -22.65 43.14 5.65
N GLY A 15 -21.44 43.09 6.21
CA GLY A 15 -20.39 42.25 5.68
C GLY A 15 -20.94 40.83 5.65
N ASN A 16 -20.80 40.17 4.51
CA ASN A 16 -20.96 38.72 4.42
C ASN A 16 -19.99 38.12 5.43
N SER A 17 -20.50 37.67 6.57
CA SER A 17 -19.74 36.82 7.47
C SER A 17 -19.55 35.49 6.74
N THR A 18 -18.33 35.21 6.30
CA THR A 18 -17.90 33.87 5.92
C THR A 18 -18.22 32.94 7.11
N ALA A 19 -19.02 31.90 6.89
CA ALA A 19 -19.26 30.90 7.91
C ALA A 19 -18.00 30.02 7.98
N GLU A 20 -17.07 30.40 8.85
CA GLU A 20 -15.92 29.55 9.15
C GLU A 20 -16.41 28.21 9.71
N THR A 21 -15.95 27.10 9.13
CA THR A 21 -16.35 25.76 9.54
C THR A 21 -15.20 25.09 10.26
N HIS A 22 -15.35 24.80 11.55
CA HIS A 22 -14.33 24.11 12.33
C HIS A 22 -14.48 22.59 12.18
N ILE A 23 -13.41 21.91 11.79
CA ILE A 23 -13.36 20.46 11.61
C ILE A 23 -12.47 19.84 12.69
N PRO A 24 -13.03 19.14 13.69
CA PRO A 24 -12.26 18.47 14.73
C PRO A 24 -11.57 17.21 14.19
N ALA A 25 -10.71 16.59 15.02
CA ALA A 25 -10.09 15.32 14.68
C ALA A 25 -11.13 14.22 14.41
N GLY A 26 -10.92 13.39 13.37
CA GLY A 26 -11.78 12.25 13.07
C GLY A 26 -12.04 12.01 11.57
N PRO A 27 -12.92 11.05 11.24
CA PRO A 27 -13.25 10.74 9.86
C PRO A 27 -14.05 11.86 9.19
N VAL A 28 -13.78 12.13 7.91
CA VAL A 28 -14.48 13.12 7.08
C VAL A 28 -15.01 12.49 5.80
N SER A 29 -16.20 12.91 5.37
CA SER A 29 -16.87 12.49 4.13
C SER A 29 -17.93 13.53 3.72
N GLY A 30 -18.56 13.38 2.56
CA GLY A 30 -19.61 14.28 2.06
C GLY A 30 -19.07 15.40 1.16
N THR A 31 -19.70 16.58 1.18
CA THR A 31 -19.31 17.71 0.32
C THR A 31 -18.91 18.94 1.14
N TRP A 32 -17.72 19.49 0.88
CA TRP A 32 -17.30 20.79 1.38
C TRP A 32 -17.60 21.87 0.35
N THR A 33 -18.38 22.87 0.75
CA THR A 33 -18.95 23.88 -0.14
C THR A 33 -18.30 25.24 0.10
N LEU A 34 -18.33 26.12 -0.90
CA LEU A 34 -17.79 27.48 -0.76
C LEU A 34 -18.47 28.27 0.39
N ALA A 35 -19.72 27.95 0.72
CA ALA A 35 -20.46 28.59 1.80
C ALA A 35 -19.91 28.28 3.20
N GLY A 36 -19.28 27.11 3.38
CA GLY A 36 -18.61 26.70 4.62
C GLY A 36 -17.13 27.08 4.68
N SER A 37 -16.61 27.74 3.63
CA SER A 37 -15.23 28.17 3.54
C SER A 37 -14.97 29.43 4.39
N PRO A 38 -13.85 29.52 5.14
CA PRO A 38 -12.79 28.52 5.23
C PRO A 38 -13.12 27.36 6.17
N TYR A 39 -12.67 26.16 5.82
CA TYR A 39 -12.68 24.97 6.68
C TYR A 39 -11.41 24.97 7.54
N LEU A 40 -11.56 25.21 8.84
CA LEU A 40 -10.47 25.28 9.82
C LEU A 40 -10.25 23.90 10.43
N ILE A 41 -9.15 23.24 10.06
CA ILE A 41 -8.85 21.88 10.53
C ILE A 41 -8.14 21.95 11.89
N GLU A 42 -8.82 21.49 12.94
CA GLU A 42 -8.41 21.58 14.35
C GLU A 42 -7.85 20.28 14.93
N GLY A 43 -7.82 19.21 14.13
CA GLY A 43 -7.24 17.91 14.48
C GLY A 43 -6.90 17.08 13.25
N GLU A 44 -6.33 15.90 13.44
CA GLU A 44 -6.06 14.98 12.33
C GLU A 44 -7.36 14.46 11.73
N ILE A 45 -7.47 14.51 10.40
CA ILE A 45 -8.67 14.09 9.67
C ILE A 45 -8.34 12.97 8.69
N GLY A 46 -9.33 12.15 8.35
CA GLY A 46 -9.16 11.18 7.28
C GLY A 46 -10.43 10.67 6.61
N ILE A 47 -10.31 10.25 5.36
CA ILE A 47 -11.38 9.58 4.62
C ILE A 47 -11.20 8.07 4.82
N ARG A 48 -12.24 7.38 5.29
CA ARG A 48 -12.22 5.93 5.56
C ARG A 48 -12.35 5.11 4.26
N PRO A 49 -11.92 3.85 4.24
CA PRO A 49 -12.18 2.94 3.11
C PRO A 49 -13.67 2.93 2.72
N GLY A 50 -13.96 2.92 1.41
CA GLY A 50 -15.33 2.95 0.88
C GLY A 50 -16.10 4.28 1.00
N THR A 51 -15.50 5.35 1.54
CA THR A 51 -16.16 6.67 1.69
C THR A 51 -15.59 7.71 0.74
N LEU A 52 -16.40 8.73 0.40
CA LEU A 52 -16.05 9.82 -0.52
C LEU A 52 -16.13 11.18 0.17
N LEU A 53 -15.11 12.03 -0.05
CA LEU A 53 -15.17 13.47 0.19
C LEU A 53 -15.05 14.25 -1.13
N THR A 54 -16.01 15.13 -1.39
CA THR A 54 -15.98 16.09 -2.50
C THR A 54 -15.71 17.49 -1.97
N ILE A 55 -14.82 18.24 -2.62
CA ILE A 55 -14.52 19.64 -2.28
C ILE A 55 -14.83 20.51 -3.50
N GLU A 56 -15.75 21.47 -3.32
CA GLU A 56 -16.21 22.34 -4.40
C GLU A 56 -15.20 23.42 -4.79
N PRO A 57 -15.27 23.96 -6.03
CA PRO A 57 -14.44 25.08 -6.46
C PRO A 57 -14.44 26.27 -5.49
N GLY A 58 -13.26 26.87 -5.28
CA GLY A 58 -13.04 28.05 -4.45
C GLY A 58 -12.95 27.81 -2.94
N VAL A 59 -13.16 26.57 -2.46
CA VAL A 59 -13.06 26.24 -1.02
C VAL A 59 -11.63 26.43 -0.50
N GLU A 60 -11.50 27.01 0.69
CA GLU A 60 -10.25 27.12 1.43
C GLU A 60 -10.25 26.13 2.61
N VAL A 61 -9.21 25.30 2.69
CA VAL A 61 -8.95 24.34 3.75
C VAL A 61 -7.69 24.78 4.49
N ILE A 62 -7.85 25.21 5.74
CA ILE A 62 -6.81 25.84 6.54
C ILE A 62 -6.52 25.00 7.78
N PHE A 63 -5.36 24.35 7.79
CA PHE A 63 -4.90 23.55 8.92
C PHE A 63 -4.39 24.44 10.05
N GLN A 64 -5.04 24.37 11.21
CA GLN A 64 -4.76 25.27 12.33
C GLN A 64 -3.43 24.95 13.03
N ARG A 65 -2.98 23.70 12.95
CA ARG A 65 -1.69 23.23 13.46
C ARG A 65 -1.09 22.19 12.50
N HIS A 66 -0.05 21.50 12.95
CA HIS A 66 0.65 20.47 12.20
C HIS A 66 -0.15 19.14 12.11
N PHE A 67 -1.36 19.21 11.55
CA PHE A 67 -2.25 18.07 11.39
C PHE A 67 -2.13 17.47 9.99
N LYS A 68 -2.40 16.16 9.91
CA LYS A 68 -2.43 15.40 8.66
C LYS A 68 -3.85 15.14 8.16
N PHE A 69 -3.92 14.93 6.86
CA PHE A 69 -5.12 14.51 6.17
C PHE A 69 -4.87 13.18 5.45
N ARG A 70 -5.38 12.09 6.03
CA ARG A 70 -5.26 10.73 5.49
C ARG A 70 -6.39 10.37 4.55
N VAL A 71 -6.08 9.70 3.44
CA VAL A 71 -7.03 9.29 2.41
C VAL A 71 -6.89 7.79 2.22
N TYR A 72 -7.78 7.03 2.89
CA TYR A 72 -7.96 5.58 2.70
C TYR A 72 -9.18 5.24 1.83
N GLY A 73 -10.04 6.23 1.55
CA GLY A 73 -11.17 6.15 0.60
C GLY A 73 -10.93 7.04 -0.62
N GLN A 74 -11.94 7.79 -1.06
CA GLN A 74 -11.86 8.65 -2.25
C GLN A 74 -11.90 10.15 -1.91
N LEU A 75 -10.99 10.94 -2.49
CA LEU A 75 -11.01 12.41 -2.44
C LEU A 75 -11.21 13.02 -3.83
N LEU A 76 -12.29 13.78 -4.02
CA LEU A 76 -12.58 14.55 -5.23
C LEU A 76 -12.49 16.05 -4.95
N ALA A 77 -11.30 16.63 -5.12
CA ALA A 77 -11.10 18.07 -5.07
C ALA A 77 -10.93 18.60 -6.50
N VAL A 78 -12.02 19.06 -7.11
CA VAL A 78 -12.06 19.52 -8.50
C VAL A 78 -12.50 20.98 -8.54
N GLY A 79 -11.52 21.89 -8.59
CA GLY A 79 -11.72 23.32 -8.74
C GLY A 79 -11.79 23.78 -10.19
N THR A 80 -11.72 25.10 -10.40
CA THR A 80 -11.58 25.72 -11.72
C THR A 80 -10.38 26.69 -11.76
N GLU A 81 -10.02 27.17 -12.95
CA GLU A 81 -8.92 28.16 -13.10
C GLU A 81 -9.21 29.46 -12.32
N THR A 82 -10.47 29.89 -12.26
CA THR A 82 -10.89 31.09 -11.51
C THR A 82 -11.11 30.80 -10.03
N ASP A 83 -11.67 29.63 -9.71
CA ASP A 83 -12.10 29.24 -8.37
C ASP A 83 -11.36 27.99 -7.92
N SER A 84 -10.04 28.13 -7.80
CA SER A 84 -9.16 27.04 -7.35
C SER A 84 -9.38 26.72 -5.88
N ILE A 85 -9.38 25.43 -5.53
CA ILE A 85 -9.45 24.97 -4.14
C ILE A 85 -8.11 25.22 -3.47
N THR A 86 -8.08 25.75 -2.25
CA THR A 86 -6.83 26.07 -1.53
C THR A 86 -6.63 25.15 -0.32
N PHE A 87 -5.47 24.50 -0.22
CA PHE A 87 -5.01 23.80 0.97
C PHE A 87 -3.77 24.53 1.53
N THR A 88 -3.84 24.97 2.79
CA THR A 88 -2.76 25.75 3.43
C THR A 88 -2.74 25.56 4.96
N ALA A 89 -1.66 26.01 5.60
CA ALA A 89 -1.58 26.15 7.06
C ALA A 89 -2.01 27.55 7.51
N ALA A 90 -2.62 27.63 8.69
CA ALA A 90 -2.85 28.89 9.41
C ALA A 90 -1.52 29.52 9.85
N ASP A 91 -0.61 28.69 10.39
CA ASP A 91 0.76 29.09 10.69
C ASP A 91 1.71 28.52 9.63
N THR A 92 2.06 29.38 8.67
CA THR A 92 3.00 29.06 7.58
C THR A 92 4.44 28.76 8.04
N THR A 93 4.78 29.04 9.30
CA THR A 93 6.10 28.75 9.89
C THR A 93 6.19 27.30 10.34
N PHE A 94 5.13 26.80 10.98
CA PHE A 94 5.02 25.41 11.42
C PHE A 94 4.53 24.49 10.29
N GLY A 95 3.71 25.02 9.38
CA GLY A 95 3.11 24.25 8.30
C GLY A 95 2.13 23.19 8.80
N TRP A 96 1.57 22.45 7.85
CA TRP A 96 0.65 21.33 8.08
C TRP A 96 1.22 20.06 7.48
N HIS A 97 0.80 18.88 7.93
CA HIS A 97 1.52 17.66 7.58
C HIS A 97 1.39 17.30 6.09
N GLY A 98 0.26 17.61 5.47
CA GLY A 98 -0.02 17.31 4.07
C GLY A 98 -1.13 16.26 3.89
N LEU A 99 -1.40 15.97 2.61
CA LEU A 99 -2.28 14.91 2.13
C LEU A 99 -1.49 13.59 2.10
N ARG A 100 -2.07 12.54 2.66
CA ARG A 100 -1.47 11.20 2.80
C ARG A 100 -2.41 10.17 2.16
N PHE A 101 -2.08 9.70 0.96
CA PHE A 101 -2.79 8.62 0.26
C PHE A 101 -2.07 7.31 0.60
N CYS A 102 -2.71 6.43 1.36
CA CYS A 102 -2.05 5.26 1.98
C CYS A 102 -2.84 3.96 1.80
N ASP A 103 -2.15 2.89 1.43
CA ASP A 103 -2.63 1.49 1.40
C ASP A 103 -4.01 1.27 0.77
N LEU A 104 -4.11 1.56 -0.54
CA LEU A 104 -5.35 1.38 -1.33
C LEU A 104 -5.41 0.02 -2.05
N THR A 105 -4.65 -0.99 -1.61
CA THR A 105 -4.49 -2.29 -2.29
C THR A 105 -5.77 -3.16 -2.34
N THR A 106 -6.84 -2.74 -1.68
CA THR A 106 -8.13 -3.45 -1.62
C THR A 106 -9.26 -2.79 -2.42
N GLN A 107 -9.09 -1.56 -2.94
CA GLN A 107 -10.09 -0.86 -3.76
C GLN A 107 -9.42 0.02 -4.84
N PRO A 108 -9.91 0.03 -6.09
CA PRO A 108 -9.33 0.88 -7.13
C PRO A 108 -9.54 2.38 -6.80
N ASP A 109 -8.46 3.08 -6.44
CA ASP A 109 -8.46 4.54 -6.22
C ASP A 109 -9.01 5.28 -7.45
N SER A 110 -9.67 6.41 -7.28
CA SER A 110 -10.05 7.33 -8.36
C SER A 110 -10.12 8.76 -7.87
N SER A 111 -9.27 9.08 -6.88
CA SER A 111 -9.13 10.40 -6.30
C SER A 111 -8.59 11.41 -7.32
N LYS A 112 -9.00 12.67 -7.17
CA LYS A 112 -8.67 13.76 -8.09
C LYS A 112 -8.31 15.03 -7.31
N LEU A 113 -7.17 15.61 -7.65
CA LEU A 113 -6.76 16.96 -7.28
C LEU A 113 -6.66 17.76 -8.58
N VAL A 114 -7.69 18.53 -8.91
CA VAL A 114 -7.75 19.30 -10.16
C VAL A 114 -7.98 20.78 -9.86
N TYR A 115 -7.17 21.68 -10.43
CA TYR A 115 -7.20 23.12 -10.13
C TYR A 115 -7.12 23.43 -8.62
N CYS A 116 -6.16 22.81 -7.92
CA CYS A 116 -5.89 23.05 -6.51
C CYS A 116 -4.63 23.91 -6.29
N LYS A 117 -4.65 24.75 -5.25
CA LYS A 117 -3.54 25.54 -4.73
C LYS A 117 -3.09 24.92 -3.41
N ILE A 118 -1.95 24.25 -3.41
CA ILE A 118 -1.50 23.44 -2.27
C ILE A 118 -0.16 24.00 -1.76
N SER A 119 -0.15 24.50 -0.52
CA SER A 119 1.01 25.21 0.00
C SER A 119 1.27 25.05 1.49
N TYR A 120 2.49 25.36 1.91
CA TYR A 120 2.94 25.36 3.31
C TYR A 120 2.80 24.00 4.02
N GLY A 121 2.81 22.91 3.26
CA GLY A 121 2.97 21.56 3.80
C GLY A 121 4.38 21.38 4.39
N ARG A 122 4.46 20.72 5.53
CA ARG A 122 5.68 20.38 6.25
C ARG A 122 5.62 18.94 6.77
N SER A 123 6.55 18.08 6.37
CA SER A 123 6.68 16.73 6.97
C SER A 123 7.30 16.79 8.38
N SER A 124 7.10 15.75 9.20
CA SER A 124 7.62 15.67 10.56
C SER A 124 9.14 15.43 10.59
N SER A 125 9.80 15.93 11.64
CA SER A 125 11.21 15.68 11.98
C SER A 125 11.43 14.46 12.89
N ASP A 126 10.36 13.80 13.34
CA ASP A 126 10.43 12.78 14.39
C ASP A 126 11.02 11.45 13.86
N ASN A 127 11.90 10.83 14.65
CA ASN A 127 12.72 9.67 14.24
C ASN A 127 11.96 8.34 14.09
N ASN A 128 10.65 8.27 14.31
CA ASN A 128 9.86 7.05 14.12
C ASN A 128 9.47 6.88 12.64
N ALA A 129 9.99 5.85 11.97
CA ALA A 129 9.98 5.67 10.52
C ALA A 129 8.62 5.22 9.96
N GLY A 130 7.88 6.14 9.35
CA GLY A 130 6.65 5.87 8.58
C GLY A 130 6.33 7.00 7.59
N GLU A 131 5.07 7.07 7.11
CA GLU A 131 4.54 8.09 6.17
C GLU A 131 4.83 9.55 6.58
N ASP A 132 5.06 9.79 7.87
CA ASP A 132 5.13 11.11 8.47
C ASP A 132 6.41 11.89 8.15
N LYS A 133 7.48 11.20 7.73
CA LYS A 133 8.79 11.80 7.42
C LYS A 133 8.91 12.30 5.97
N HIS A 134 8.06 11.78 5.09
CA HIS A 134 8.21 11.91 3.64
C HIS A 134 7.15 12.85 3.05
N GLY A 135 7.52 13.57 1.99
CA GLY A 135 6.58 14.42 1.24
C GLY A 135 6.16 15.68 2.00
N GLY A 136 6.60 16.84 1.54
CA GLY A 136 6.21 18.12 2.14
C GLY A 136 4.70 18.31 2.18
N VAL A 137 3.96 17.92 1.14
CA VAL A 137 2.50 18.14 1.11
C VAL A 137 1.68 17.03 0.48
N ILE A 138 2.26 16.18 -0.37
CA ILE A 138 1.60 14.98 -0.91
C ILE A 138 2.53 13.80 -0.70
N TYR A 139 1.98 12.75 -0.09
CA TYR A 139 2.59 11.43 0.03
C TYR A 139 1.61 10.41 -0.55
N CYS A 140 2.12 9.53 -1.41
CA CYS A 140 1.37 8.42 -1.97
C CYS A 140 2.16 7.12 -1.77
N SER A 141 1.51 6.12 -1.16
CA SER A 141 1.97 4.73 -1.14
C SER A 141 0.93 3.82 -1.78
N ASN A 142 1.36 2.84 -2.59
CA ASN A 142 0.51 1.79 -3.16
C ASN A 142 -0.78 2.35 -3.85
N SER A 143 -0.64 3.43 -4.63
CA SER A 143 -1.77 4.15 -5.26
C SER A 143 -1.62 4.25 -6.78
N ASP A 144 -2.55 3.66 -7.55
CA ASP A 144 -2.38 3.49 -9.02
C ASP A 144 -3.31 4.31 -9.91
N LYS A 145 -4.12 5.22 -9.33
CA LYS A 145 -5.19 5.93 -10.06
C LYS A 145 -5.47 7.37 -9.61
N LEU A 146 -4.58 7.95 -8.80
CA LEU A 146 -4.66 9.36 -8.43
C LEU A 146 -4.33 10.27 -9.64
N LEU A 147 -5.21 11.23 -9.91
CA LEU A 147 -4.99 12.28 -10.90
C LEU A 147 -4.69 13.61 -10.20
N ILE A 148 -3.52 14.19 -10.47
CA ILE A 148 -3.16 15.55 -10.05
C ILE A 148 -3.06 16.41 -11.30
N SER A 149 -3.94 17.39 -11.47
CA SER A 149 -3.93 18.20 -12.70
C SER A 149 -4.26 19.69 -12.54
N HIS A 150 -3.60 20.55 -13.32
CA HIS A 150 -3.81 22.00 -13.29
C HIS A 150 -3.63 22.65 -11.90
N CYS A 151 -2.88 21.99 -11.00
CA CYS A 151 -2.63 22.46 -9.65
C CYS A 151 -1.39 23.36 -9.57
N LEU A 152 -1.38 24.26 -8.59
CA LEU A 152 -0.23 25.05 -8.19
C LEU A 152 0.25 24.52 -6.82
N ILE A 153 1.43 23.92 -6.77
CA ILE A 153 2.01 23.30 -5.56
C ILE A 153 3.26 24.09 -5.15
N TRP A 154 3.21 24.82 -4.03
CA TRP A 154 4.28 25.76 -3.70
C TRP A 154 4.61 25.95 -2.21
N ASN A 155 5.83 26.42 -1.92
CA ASN A 155 6.33 26.71 -0.56
C ASN A 155 6.16 25.54 0.42
N ASN A 156 6.28 24.30 -0.05
CA ASN A 156 6.27 23.11 0.79
C ASN A 156 7.70 22.74 1.20
N ARG A 157 7.85 22.14 2.39
CA ARG A 157 9.15 21.79 2.96
C ARG A 157 9.15 20.43 3.65
N THR A 158 10.23 19.66 3.63
CA THR A 158 10.36 18.50 4.56
C THR A 158 10.92 18.90 5.93
N GLY A 159 10.60 18.12 6.97
CA GLY A 159 11.11 18.30 8.33
C GLY A 159 12.66 18.36 8.40
N ASP A 160 13.20 19.08 9.39
CA ASP A 160 14.65 19.13 9.62
C ASP A 160 15.10 17.82 10.32
N VAL A 161 16.21 17.23 9.90
CA VAL A 161 16.73 15.98 10.49
C VAL A 161 17.58 16.29 11.72
N VAL A 162 17.25 15.69 12.87
CA VAL A 162 18.03 15.76 14.11
C VAL A 162 18.78 14.43 14.33
N GLY A 163 20.11 14.44 14.16
CA GLY A 163 20.93 13.26 14.43
C GLY A 163 21.06 12.97 15.93
N GLN A 164 20.78 11.74 16.37
CA GLN A 164 21.07 11.29 17.74
C GLN A 164 22.56 10.91 17.91
N GLU A 165 23.15 11.28 19.06
CA GLU A 165 24.36 10.64 19.58
C GLU A 165 23.96 9.34 20.29
N GLY A 166 24.34 8.19 19.74
CA GLY A 166 24.29 6.91 20.43
C GLY A 166 25.71 6.44 20.74
N PHE A 167 26.14 6.51 22.00
CA PHE A 167 27.21 5.64 22.51
C PHE A 167 27.00 5.34 23.99
N GLU A 168 26.81 4.05 24.31
CA GLU A 168 27.54 3.40 25.40
C GLU A 168 28.00 2.01 24.91
N GLY A 169 29.31 1.74 25.00
CA GLY A 169 29.83 0.37 25.07
C GLY A 169 30.82 -0.10 23.99
N SER A 170 32.10 0.14 24.27
CA SER A 170 33.27 -0.70 23.88
C SER A 170 33.81 -0.61 22.45
N GLY A 171 35.05 -0.10 22.34
CA GLY A 171 35.79 -0.04 21.08
C GLY A 171 36.70 -1.24 20.81
N GLY A 172 37.28 -1.20 19.62
CA GLY A 172 38.55 -1.82 19.28
C GLY A 172 38.53 -2.72 18.05
N THR A 173 39.32 -2.32 17.04
CA THR A 173 40.15 -3.15 16.13
C THR A 173 39.68 -3.26 14.64
N ILE A 174 40.36 -2.48 13.77
CA ILE A 174 41.12 -2.89 12.55
C ILE A 174 40.40 -3.65 11.40
N TYR A 175 40.53 -3.07 10.19
CA TYR A 175 40.48 -3.66 8.83
C TYR A 175 39.18 -4.29 8.30
N GLY A 176 38.57 -3.57 7.35
CA GLY A 176 38.25 -4.04 5.99
C GLY A 176 37.38 -5.27 5.79
N TRP A 177 36.09 -5.07 5.48
CA TRP A 177 35.39 -5.73 4.37
C TRP A 177 34.02 -5.06 4.08
N PRO A 178 33.46 -5.28 2.86
CA PRO A 178 32.20 -4.70 2.38
C PRO A 178 31.01 -5.52 2.90
N GLY A 179 29.94 -4.85 3.26
CA GLY A 179 28.78 -5.46 3.90
C GLY A 179 28.27 -4.56 5.02
N ALA A 180 27.46 -3.57 4.63
CA ALA A 180 26.62 -2.81 5.55
C ALA A 180 25.36 -2.40 4.76
N SER A 181 24.49 -3.38 4.51
CA SER A 181 23.06 -3.15 4.38
C SER A 181 22.51 -2.88 5.78
N GLY A 182 21.63 -1.89 5.89
CA GLY A 182 21.01 -1.52 7.17
C GLY A 182 21.68 -0.33 7.82
N PHE A 183 21.33 0.88 7.36
CA PHE A 183 21.12 2.09 8.15
C PHE A 183 20.73 3.19 7.14
N GLU A 184 19.46 3.29 6.75
CA GLU A 184 18.95 4.56 6.22
C GLU A 184 18.94 5.55 7.38
N ALA A 185 20.08 6.23 7.57
CA ALA A 185 20.23 7.29 8.53
C ALA A 185 19.24 8.40 8.15
N ALA A 186 18.11 8.45 8.87
CA ALA A 186 17.14 9.56 9.00
C ALA A 186 17.20 10.64 7.91
N SER A 187 16.95 10.35 6.63
CA SER A 187 17.01 11.36 5.57
C SER A 187 15.61 11.88 5.22
N GLY A 188 15.43 13.20 5.23
CA GLY A 188 14.19 13.82 4.77
C GLY A 188 14.10 13.76 3.25
N HIS A 189 13.13 13.00 2.73
CA HIS A 189 12.93 12.80 1.28
C HIS A 189 11.65 13.50 0.77
N GLY A 190 11.76 14.25 -0.33
CA GLY A 190 10.62 14.80 -1.09
C GLY A 190 10.04 16.12 -0.56
N GLY A 191 10.44 17.27 -1.09
CA GLY A 191 10.02 18.60 -0.63
C GLY A 191 8.56 19.00 -0.93
N ALA A 192 7.90 18.40 -1.92
CA ALA A 192 6.46 18.58 -2.14
C ALA A 192 5.70 17.28 -2.37
N ILE A 193 6.14 16.47 -3.33
CA ILE A 193 5.49 15.19 -3.67
C ILE A 193 6.45 14.04 -3.41
N TYR A 194 5.97 13.02 -2.70
CA TYR A 194 6.68 11.77 -2.48
C TYR A 194 5.82 10.60 -2.96
N LEU A 195 6.37 9.79 -3.87
CA LEU A 195 5.70 8.62 -4.44
C LEU A 195 6.49 7.36 -4.09
N MET A 196 5.78 6.36 -3.57
CA MET A 196 6.32 5.06 -3.19
C MET A 196 5.43 3.97 -3.74
N TYR A 197 5.98 3.09 -4.58
CA TYR A 197 5.26 1.97 -5.19
C TYR A 197 3.90 2.38 -5.80
N SER A 198 3.86 3.53 -6.50
CA SER A 198 2.60 4.16 -6.95
C SER A 198 2.65 4.52 -8.43
N SER A 199 1.57 4.22 -9.16
CA SER A 199 1.43 4.57 -10.58
C SER A 199 0.45 5.72 -10.77
N ILE A 200 0.92 6.98 -10.77
CA ILE A 200 0.03 8.16 -10.84
C ILE A 200 0.26 9.03 -12.08
N SER A 201 -0.74 9.84 -12.41
CA SER A 201 -0.67 10.86 -13.48
C SER A 201 -0.64 12.27 -12.91
N VAL A 202 0.42 13.02 -13.22
CA VAL A 202 0.62 14.41 -12.76
C VAL A 202 0.75 15.33 -13.98
N LEU A 203 -0.35 16.02 -14.33
CA LEU A 203 -0.54 16.67 -15.63
C LEU A 203 -0.86 18.17 -15.51
N TYR A 204 -0.23 19.02 -16.30
CA TYR A 204 -0.47 20.46 -16.40
C TYR A 204 -0.29 21.26 -15.10
N ASN A 205 0.49 20.75 -14.14
CA ASN A 205 0.72 21.44 -12.86
C ASN A 205 1.86 22.47 -12.93
N THR A 206 1.89 23.38 -11.98
CA THR A 206 3.04 24.24 -11.67
C THR A 206 3.54 23.89 -10.27
N ILE A 207 4.73 23.29 -10.18
CA ILE A 207 5.37 22.87 -8.93
C ILE A 207 6.56 23.78 -8.69
N GLN A 208 6.47 24.67 -7.69
CA GLN A 208 7.47 25.72 -7.52
C GLN A 208 7.84 26.06 -6.08
N GLN A 209 9.05 26.54 -5.86
CA GLN A 209 9.52 27.03 -4.55
C GLN A 209 9.45 25.99 -3.41
N ASN A 210 9.47 24.70 -3.74
CA ASN A 210 9.48 23.63 -2.75
C ASN A 210 10.91 23.28 -2.33
N GLN A 211 11.11 22.90 -1.07
CA GLN A 211 12.44 22.73 -0.48
C GLN A 211 12.52 21.44 0.33
N THR A 212 13.68 20.78 0.38
CA THR A 212 13.93 19.79 1.45
C THR A 212 14.43 20.46 2.74
N GLY A 213 14.20 19.83 3.89
CA GLY A 213 14.65 20.27 5.21
C GLY A 213 16.17 20.21 5.39
N ASN A 214 16.70 20.92 6.40
CA ASN A 214 18.12 20.94 6.75
C ASN A 214 18.49 19.75 7.64
N ALA A 215 19.65 19.13 7.42
CA ALA A 215 20.27 18.27 8.43
C ALA A 215 21.10 19.10 9.42
N THR A 216 20.70 19.08 10.69
CA THR A 216 21.50 19.69 11.77
C THR A 216 22.27 18.61 12.50
N GLY A 217 23.61 18.64 12.42
CA GLY A 217 24.47 17.85 13.30
C GLY A 217 24.31 18.34 14.75
N GLY A 218 23.95 17.43 15.65
CA GLY A 218 23.54 17.76 17.03
C GLY A 218 24.62 18.39 17.91
N LYS A 219 24.16 19.21 18.87
CA LYS A 219 24.68 19.27 20.23
C LYS A 219 23.48 19.14 21.17
N GLY A 220 23.57 18.23 22.15
CA GLY A 220 22.47 17.71 22.97
C GLY A 220 21.64 18.72 23.76
N GLY A 221 20.47 18.22 24.21
CA GLY A 221 19.44 18.89 25.02
C GLY A 221 19.92 19.34 26.41
N ASP A 222 19.07 20.05 27.16
CA ASP A 222 18.20 19.41 28.15
C ASP A 222 16.76 19.97 28.22
N GLY A 223 15.79 19.05 28.39
CA GLY A 223 14.71 19.10 29.39
C GLY A 223 13.38 19.82 29.07
N GLU A 224 12.30 19.06 28.92
CA GLU A 224 10.93 19.54 29.20
C GLU A 224 10.73 19.76 30.70
N ASP A 225 10.11 20.88 31.10
CA ASP A 225 8.88 20.92 31.91
C ASP A 225 8.54 22.34 32.40
N GLY A 226 7.23 22.62 32.48
CA GLY A 226 6.69 23.89 32.94
C GLY A 226 6.77 24.11 34.46
N LEU A 227 6.83 25.40 34.83
CA LEU A 227 6.61 26.04 36.15
C LEU A 227 7.78 26.05 37.16
N GLY A 228 8.15 27.27 37.61
CA GLY A 228 8.70 27.52 38.95
C GLY A 228 10.02 28.32 39.02
N GLU A 229 10.05 29.33 39.89
CA GLU A 229 11.14 30.29 40.11
C GLU A 229 12.46 29.70 40.66
N ASN A 230 13.57 30.38 40.34
CA ASN A 230 14.81 30.55 41.13
C ASN A 230 15.62 29.31 41.59
N GLN A 231 16.76 29.05 40.92
CA GLN A 231 18.15 28.86 41.44
C GLN A 231 18.95 27.84 40.59
N PRO A 232 20.29 27.98 40.49
CA PRO A 232 21.12 27.20 39.58
C PRO A 232 21.76 25.98 40.28
N LEU A 233 21.89 24.85 39.59
CA LEU A 233 22.76 23.75 40.02
C LEU A 233 23.63 23.24 38.88
N VAL A 234 24.92 23.13 39.21
CA VAL A 234 26.06 22.74 38.39
C VAL A 234 26.36 21.27 38.66
N THR A 235 26.50 20.45 37.60
CA THR A 235 27.35 19.23 37.48
C THR A 235 27.34 18.88 35.98
N GLY A 236 28.40 18.65 35.21
CA GLY A 236 29.76 18.22 35.47
C GLY A 236 29.98 16.86 34.81
N GLY A 237 30.53 16.80 33.59
CA GLY A 237 31.03 15.53 33.03
C GLY A 237 31.01 15.34 31.51
N GLN A 238 32.21 15.39 30.93
CA GLN A 238 32.74 14.59 29.80
C GLN A 238 32.28 14.89 28.37
N GLY A 239 33.27 14.96 27.48
CA GLY A 239 33.14 15.26 26.06
C GLY A 239 32.61 14.07 25.25
N GLY A 240 31.65 14.36 24.38
CA GLY A 240 31.09 13.47 23.38
C GLY A 240 31.50 13.88 21.96
N SER A 241 31.74 12.86 21.15
CA SER A 241 32.22 12.83 19.76
C SER A 241 31.15 13.22 18.73
N GLY A 242 31.57 13.86 17.64
CA GLY A 242 30.69 14.42 16.60
C GLY A 242 29.86 13.41 15.80
N GLY A 243 28.64 13.83 15.44
CA GLY A 243 27.69 13.06 14.63
C GLY A 243 27.93 13.14 13.11
N ASN A 244 27.48 12.10 12.39
CA ASN A 244 27.45 12.01 10.94
C ASN A 244 26.39 12.96 10.36
N GLY A 245 26.73 13.68 9.28
CA GLY A 245 25.80 14.56 8.57
C GLY A 245 24.87 13.75 7.66
N VAL A 246 23.58 14.11 7.64
CA VAL A 246 22.54 13.48 6.80
C VAL A 246 22.21 14.40 5.61
N SER A 247 21.81 13.87 4.45
CA SER A 247 21.44 14.66 3.25
C SER A 247 19.92 14.60 2.97
N GLY A 248 19.32 15.71 2.53
CA GLY A 248 17.92 15.77 2.10
C GLY A 248 17.79 15.74 0.57
N ASN A 249 16.91 14.90 0.04
CA ASN A 249 16.83 14.61 -1.41
C ASN A 249 15.44 14.96 -2.00
N GLY A 250 15.40 15.51 -3.22
CA GLY A 250 14.16 15.66 -4.00
C GLY A 250 13.29 16.86 -3.61
N GLY A 251 13.74 18.09 -3.83
CA GLY A 251 13.03 19.32 -3.42
C GLY A 251 11.61 19.52 -3.95
N ALA A 252 11.31 19.04 -5.16
CA ALA A 252 9.97 19.06 -5.77
C ALA A 252 9.31 17.69 -5.70
N LEU A 253 10.07 16.67 -6.07
CA LEU A 253 9.55 15.35 -6.34
C LEU A 253 10.59 14.29 -5.95
N TYR A 254 10.11 13.26 -5.28
CA TYR A 254 10.86 12.05 -4.98
C TYR A 254 10.02 10.83 -5.37
N CYS A 255 10.57 9.95 -6.22
CA CYS A 255 9.93 8.67 -6.57
C CYS A 255 10.81 7.51 -6.12
N LEU A 256 10.17 6.52 -5.49
CA LEU A 256 10.78 5.27 -5.04
C LEU A 256 9.94 4.09 -5.54
N GLY A 257 10.57 3.12 -6.21
CA GLY A 257 9.92 1.86 -6.58
C GLY A 257 8.66 2.01 -7.44
N SER A 258 8.48 3.14 -8.15
CA SER A 258 7.21 3.49 -8.79
C SER A 258 7.28 3.24 -10.30
N ASN A 259 6.34 2.46 -10.85
CA ASN A 259 6.33 2.09 -12.26
C ASN A 259 4.90 1.76 -12.80
N PRO A 260 4.38 2.46 -13.85
CA PRO A 260 4.94 3.65 -14.52
C PRO A 260 4.40 4.96 -13.91
N VAL A 261 5.25 5.99 -13.83
CA VAL A 261 4.81 7.34 -13.41
C VAL A 261 4.90 8.34 -14.57
N VAL A 262 3.80 9.04 -14.85
CA VAL A 262 3.72 10.00 -15.98
C VAL A 262 3.60 11.44 -15.47
N PHE A 263 4.57 12.27 -15.84
CA PHE A 263 4.59 13.70 -15.57
C PHE A 263 4.54 14.49 -16.87
N SER A 264 3.49 15.28 -17.04
CA SER A 264 3.40 16.25 -18.14
C SER A 264 2.90 17.59 -17.63
N ASN A 265 3.79 18.32 -16.97
CA ASN A 265 3.49 19.53 -16.21
C ASN A 265 3.94 20.80 -16.91
N LYS A 266 3.32 21.92 -16.55
CA LYS A 266 3.67 23.22 -17.10
C LYS A 266 5.05 23.66 -16.61
N PHE A 267 5.30 23.60 -15.31
CA PHE A 267 6.57 24.05 -14.72
C PHE A 267 7.00 23.23 -13.50
N PHE A 268 8.28 22.87 -13.46
CA PHE A 268 9.05 22.68 -12.24
C PHE A 268 9.98 23.87 -12.08
N LYS A 269 9.72 24.75 -11.10
CA LYS A 269 10.43 26.03 -11.02
C LYS A 269 10.94 26.38 -9.63
N ASN A 270 12.20 26.78 -9.51
CA ASN A 270 12.77 27.25 -8.22
C ASN A 270 12.66 26.23 -7.07
N ASN A 271 12.64 24.93 -7.35
CA ASN A 271 12.64 23.92 -6.31
C ASN A 271 14.08 23.59 -5.87
N CYS A 272 14.29 23.24 -4.60
CA CYS A 272 15.62 23.09 -4.00
C CYS A 272 15.78 21.81 -3.16
N GLY A 273 16.76 20.96 -3.48
CA GLY A 273 17.16 19.80 -2.65
C GLY A 273 18.44 20.05 -1.85
N ILE A 274 18.39 20.15 -0.52
CA ILE A 274 19.54 20.49 0.35
C ILE A 274 20.38 19.25 0.75
N GLY A 275 21.66 19.22 0.37
CA GLY A 275 22.66 18.28 0.90
C GLY A 275 23.77 18.97 1.70
N ARG A 276 23.85 18.78 3.03
CA ARG A 276 24.92 19.36 3.86
C ARG A 276 25.92 18.29 4.33
N GLY A 277 27.14 18.29 3.76
CA GLY A 277 28.27 17.53 4.31
C GLY A 277 28.86 18.22 5.54
N GLY A 278 28.89 17.54 6.70
CA GLY A 278 29.48 18.07 7.94
C GLY A 278 31.01 18.04 7.93
N LYS A 279 31.67 19.11 8.42
CA LYS A 279 33.11 19.11 8.74
C LYS A 279 33.34 18.75 10.21
N GLY A 280 34.00 17.61 10.48
CA GLY A 280 34.59 17.33 11.79
C GLY A 280 35.90 18.12 11.99
N GLY A 281 35.89 19.15 12.84
CA GLY A 281 37.08 19.90 13.23
C GLY A 281 37.57 19.49 14.62
N TYR A 282 38.71 18.82 14.72
CA TYR A 282 39.40 18.61 16.00
C TYR A 282 40.11 19.91 16.43
N GLY A 283 39.52 20.62 17.40
CA GLY A 283 40.21 21.65 18.17
C GLY A 283 40.73 21.07 19.48
N GLY A 284 41.94 20.52 19.49
CA GLY A 284 42.60 20.09 20.72
C GLY A 284 43.27 21.27 21.43
N GLU A 285 42.74 21.69 22.59
CA GLU A 285 43.51 22.44 23.57
C GLU A 285 44.45 21.48 24.31
N ALA A 286 45.75 21.75 24.22
CA ALA A 286 46.78 20.98 24.88
C ALA A 286 46.75 21.20 26.40
N HIS A 287 46.55 20.14 27.17
CA HIS A 287 46.93 20.11 28.58
C HIS A 287 47.75 18.87 28.93
N ASN A 288 48.98 19.14 29.35
CA ASN A 288 49.98 18.23 29.92
C ASN A 288 49.43 17.36 31.06
N VAL A 289 49.55 16.03 30.94
CA VAL A 289 49.96 15.15 32.05
C VAL A 289 50.71 13.95 31.45
N GLY A 290 52.01 13.82 31.77
CA GLY A 290 52.85 12.71 31.28
C GLY A 290 52.69 11.44 32.10
N TRP A 291 53.18 10.31 31.58
CA TRP A 291 54.06 9.31 32.22
C TRP A 291 54.51 8.28 31.15
N TRP A 292 55.75 7.80 31.25
CA TRP A 292 56.54 7.08 30.26
C TRP A 292 56.23 5.57 30.11
N SER A 293 56.42 4.99 28.91
CA SER A 293 57.36 3.87 28.66
C SER A 293 57.51 3.50 27.17
N GLU A 294 58.78 3.41 26.74
CA GLU A 294 59.33 2.93 25.44
C GLU A 294 58.82 1.50 25.10
N VAL A 295 58.71 1.02 23.84
CA VAL A 295 59.79 0.64 22.90
C VAL A 295 59.18 0.21 21.52
N ALA A 296 59.82 0.66 20.43
CA ALA A 296 60.07 0.11 19.08
C ALA A 296 58.97 -0.17 18.01
N ASP A 297 59.24 0.47 16.87
CA ASP A 297 59.18 0.04 15.45
C ASP A 297 57.87 -0.06 14.67
N GLY A 298 57.69 0.94 13.79
CA GLY A 298 57.66 0.73 12.34
C GLY A 298 56.29 0.59 11.67
N GLY A 299 55.85 1.64 10.96
CA GLY A 299 54.77 1.53 9.97
C GLY A 299 54.15 2.87 9.59
N GLU A 300 54.40 3.31 8.36
CA GLU A 300 53.71 4.44 7.73
C GLU A 300 52.21 4.18 7.62
N GLY A 301 51.38 5.20 7.85
CA GLY A 301 49.92 5.08 7.72
C GLY A 301 49.19 6.32 8.23
N GLY A 302 49.35 7.46 7.57
CA GLY A 302 48.51 8.63 7.81
C GLY A 302 47.15 8.44 7.15
N PHE A 303 46.12 8.09 7.92
CA PHE A 303 44.74 8.05 7.47
C PHE A 303 44.18 9.47 7.40
N GLY A 304 43.95 9.99 6.18
CA GLY A 304 43.12 11.16 5.94
C GLY A 304 41.65 10.73 5.89
N ALA A 305 40.79 11.39 6.67
CA ALA A 305 39.34 11.20 6.59
C ALA A 305 38.77 12.06 5.46
N GLU A 306 38.08 11.43 4.51
CA GLU A 306 37.31 12.10 3.45
C GLU A 306 35.91 12.43 3.97
N GLY A 307 35.45 13.66 3.76
CA GLY A 307 34.09 14.08 4.08
C GLY A 307 33.18 13.89 2.86
N TYR A 308 32.09 13.14 3.03
CA TYR A 308 31.08 12.92 1.99
C TYR A 308 30.24 14.19 1.75
N GLY A 309 30.15 14.64 0.49
CA GLY A 309 29.24 15.69 0.03
C GLY A 309 27.87 15.12 -0.31
N GLY A 310 26.78 15.85 -0.02
CA GLY A 310 25.41 15.36 -0.24
C GLY A 310 24.97 15.40 -1.71
N THR A 311 24.14 14.42 -2.11
CA THR A 311 23.53 14.24 -3.43
C THR A 311 22.04 14.63 -3.37
N GLY A 312 21.58 15.68 -4.09
CA GLY A 312 20.19 16.13 -3.90
C GLY A 312 19.61 17.01 -5.00
N GLY A 313 19.24 16.42 -6.14
CA GLY A 313 18.48 17.13 -7.18
C GLY A 313 17.09 17.56 -6.72
N ALA A 314 16.50 18.54 -7.42
CA ALA A 314 15.12 18.96 -7.18
C ALA A 314 14.09 17.87 -7.55
N LEU A 315 14.37 17.11 -8.61
CA LEU A 315 13.65 15.87 -8.94
C LEU A 315 14.61 14.71 -8.68
N TYR A 316 14.16 13.73 -7.89
CA TYR A 316 14.95 12.57 -7.51
C TYR A 316 14.17 11.28 -7.79
N PHE A 317 14.75 10.40 -8.58
CA PHE A 317 14.13 9.13 -8.97
C PHE A 317 15.04 7.97 -8.55
N LYS A 318 14.48 7.06 -7.76
CA LYS A 318 15.13 5.84 -7.29
C LYS A 318 14.28 4.62 -7.65
N GLU A 319 14.90 3.60 -8.24
CA GLU A 319 14.24 2.31 -8.54
C GLU A 319 12.89 2.50 -9.28
N SER A 320 12.79 3.49 -10.17
CA SER A 320 11.52 3.90 -10.79
C SER A 320 11.62 3.97 -12.32
N GLU A 321 10.48 3.80 -12.98
CA GLU A 321 10.31 4.08 -14.42
C GLU A 321 9.45 5.34 -14.59
N VAL A 322 10.05 6.39 -15.17
CA VAL A 322 9.44 7.72 -15.21
C VAL A 322 9.35 8.25 -16.63
N PHE A 323 8.17 8.74 -16.99
CA PHE A 323 7.90 9.46 -18.23
C PHE A 323 7.77 10.96 -17.93
N LEU A 324 8.82 11.74 -18.21
CA LEU A 324 8.76 13.20 -18.23
C LEU A 324 8.44 13.67 -19.64
N LEU A 325 7.19 14.09 -19.87
CA LEU A 325 6.66 14.46 -21.19
C LEU A 325 6.27 15.94 -21.21
N ASN A 326 6.85 16.75 -22.10
CA ASN A 326 6.44 18.13 -22.31
C ASN A 326 6.43 18.98 -21.02
N ASN A 327 7.57 19.11 -20.35
CA ASN A 327 7.75 19.91 -19.14
C ASN A 327 8.76 21.04 -19.32
N ILE A 328 8.61 22.13 -18.56
CA ILE A 328 9.67 23.13 -18.36
C ILE A 328 10.28 22.96 -16.97
N LEU A 329 11.59 22.69 -16.93
CA LEU A 329 12.39 22.65 -15.71
C LEU A 329 13.26 23.91 -15.69
N SER A 330 12.92 24.88 -14.83
CA SER A 330 13.65 26.16 -14.75
C SER A 330 14.13 26.52 -13.35
N ASP A 331 15.37 26.95 -13.21
CA ASP A 331 15.95 27.43 -11.94
C ASP A 331 15.82 26.43 -10.77
N ASN A 332 15.80 25.13 -11.06
CA ASN A 332 15.81 24.09 -10.03
C ASN A 332 17.25 23.86 -9.56
N ARG A 333 17.42 23.73 -8.24
CA ARG A 333 18.74 23.77 -7.59
C ARG A 333 18.94 22.59 -6.65
N SER A 334 20.20 22.23 -6.43
CA SER A 334 20.62 21.58 -5.20
C SER A 334 21.13 22.65 -4.22
N GLY A 335 20.90 22.43 -2.93
CA GLY A 335 21.10 23.44 -1.90
C GLY A 335 22.58 23.72 -1.64
N ASP A 336 22.91 25.01 -1.55
CA ASP A 336 24.21 25.48 -1.10
C ASP A 336 24.44 25.12 0.38
N GLY A 337 25.60 24.55 0.69
CA GLY A 337 26.08 24.45 2.06
C GLY A 337 26.33 25.84 2.65
N ILE A 338 25.30 26.48 3.22
CA ILE A 338 25.45 27.77 3.91
C ILE A 338 26.34 27.58 5.14
N GLY A 339 27.60 27.99 5.03
CA GLY A 339 28.44 28.35 6.17
C GLY A 339 27.94 29.67 6.76
N GLY A 340 27.65 29.69 8.07
CA GLY A 340 26.94 30.77 8.73
C GLY A 340 27.47 32.17 8.47
N ARG A 341 26.55 33.09 8.16
CA ARG A 341 26.71 34.52 8.44
C ARG A 341 25.60 34.95 9.38
N GLY A 342 25.85 34.82 10.68
CA GLY A 342 25.04 35.44 11.72
C GLY A 342 25.73 36.70 12.26
N GLY A 343 25.18 37.89 11.96
CA GLY A 343 25.29 39.16 12.71
C GLY A 343 26.69 39.77 12.88
N THR A 344 26.99 40.96 12.36
CA THR A 344 26.36 42.23 12.72
C THR A 344 26.77 43.32 11.73
N GLY A 345 25.84 44.22 11.38
CA GLY A 345 26.15 45.45 10.67
C GLY A 345 26.96 46.40 11.55
N GLY A 346 27.93 47.10 10.95
CA GLY A 346 28.67 48.18 11.60
C GLY A 346 29.70 48.80 10.66
N ASN A 347 29.47 50.05 10.26
CA ASN A 347 30.46 50.92 9.62
C ASN A 347 31.82 50.87 10.36
N ALA A 348 32.91 50.62 9.64
CA ALA A 348 34.23 51.09 10.07
C ALA A 348 35.15 51.32 8.85
N THR A 349 35.35 52.59 8.58
CA THR A 349 36.42 53.17 7.77
C THR A 349 37.82 52.80 8.28
N SER A 350 38.74 52.53 7.35
CA SER A 350 40.16 52.95 7.35
C SER A 350 41.19 52.41 8.38
N PHE A 351 42.39 52.13 7.83
CA PHE A 351 43.75 52.07 8.42
C PHE A 351 44.15 50.94 9.39
N GLY A 352 45.37 50.41 9.15
CA GLY A 352 46.29 50.04 10.24
C GLY A 352 47.07 48.73 10.10
N SER A 353 48.28 48.83 9.57
CA SER A 353 49.39 47.86 9.67
C SER A 353 49.73 47.43 11.12
N TRP A 354 50.17 46.17 11.35
CA TRP A 354 51.47 45.83 11.97
C TRP A 354 51.74 44.31 12.11
N TYR A 355 53.04 44.01 12.16
CA TYR A 355 53.75 42.72 12.18
C TYR A 355 53.45 41.79 13.36
N GLY A 356 53.57 40.47 13.12
CA GLY A 356 53.71 39.45 14.17
C GLY A 356 54.23 38.12 13.60
N VAL A 357 55.36 37.65 14.11
CA VAL A 357 56.20 36.55 13.65
C VAL A 357 55.59 35.18 13.97
N ALA A 358 55.58 34.22 13.02
CA ALA A 358 55.31 32.82 13.31
C ALA A 358 56.44 31.92 12.77
N TYR A 359 57.10 31.27 13.73
CA TYR A 359 58.06 30.18 13.58
C TYR A 359 57.41 28.96 12.90
N GLY A 360 58.23 28.20 12.18
CA GLY A 360 57.80 27.04 11.40
C GLY A 360 57.40 25.82 12.23
N GLY A 361 56.85 24.86 11.49
CA GLY A 361 56.63 23.49 11.94
C GLY A 361 55.22 23.01 11.60
N TRP A 362 55.18 21.88 10.90
CA TRP A 362 54.05 20.97 10.72
C TRP A 362 53.07 21.31 9.60
N GLY A 363 53.35 20.71 8.44
CA GLY A 363 52.37 20.49 7.40
C GLY A 363 51.28 19.54 7.90
N GLY A 364 50.04 20.01 7.85
CA GLY A 364 48.86 19.16 7.83
C GLY A 364 48.30 19.21 6.41
N ASN A 365 48.20 18.04 5.77
CA ASN A 365 47.44 17.88 4.54
C ASN A 365 45.99 18.33 4.80
N GLY A 366 45.57 19.42 4.17
CA GLY A 366 44.17 19.81 4.14
C GLY A 366 43.40 18.80 3.31
N GLY A 367 42.49 18.06 3.95
CA GLY A 367 41.55 17.17 3.26
C GLY A 367 40.67 17.97 2.30
N ASN A 368 40.60 17.51 1.06
CA ASN A 368 39.66 17.99 0.05
C ASN A 368 38.25 17.57 0.46
N GLY A 369 37.33 18.53 0.60
CA GLY A 369 35.91 18.23 0.70
C GLY A 369 35.34 18.00 -0.70
N VAL A 370 34.60 16.91 -0.89
CA VAL A 370 33.91 16.59 -2.15
C VAL A 370 32.62 17.42 -2.20
N GLY A 371 32.40 18.18 -3.28
CA GLY A 371 31.16 18.95 -3.51
C GLY A 371 30.10 18.08 -4.22
N GLY A 372 28.82 18.31 -3.94
CA GLY A 372 27.69 17.50 -4.43
C GLY A 372 27.46 17.50 -5.95
N ASP A 373 26.83 16.44 -6.45
CA ASP A 373 26.94 15.97 -7.85
C ASP A 373 25.74 16.24 -8.80
N ALA A 374 24.66 16.91 -8.37
CA ALA A 374 23.51 17.18 -9.27
C ALA A 374 22.67 18.42 -8.89
N GLY A 375 22.14 19.12 -9.90
CA GLY A 375 21.33 20.34 -9.75
C GLY A 375 19.82 20.14 -9.87
N ALA A 376 19.32 19.78 -11.06
CA ALA A 376 17.88 19.77 -11.35
C ALA A 376 17.25 18.37 -11.27
N LEU A 377 17.94 17.35 -11.77
CA LEU A 377 17.44 15.99 -11.89
C LEU A 377 18.51 14.96 -11.51
N TYR A 378 18.13 13.99 -10.67
CA TYR A 378 18.98 12.89 -10.23
C TYR A 378 18.28 11.53 -10.43
N LEU A 379 18.98 10.59 -11.05
CA LEU A 379 18.51 9.23 -11.30
C LEU A 379 19.42 8.22 -10.60
N ASP A 380 18.78 7.29 -9.88
CA ASP A 380 19.42 6.18 -9.18
C ASP A 380 18.69 4.88 -9.48
N SER A 381 19.37 3.87 -10.00
CA SER A 381 18.77 2.60 -10.46
C SER A 381 17.41 2.76 -11.18
N SER A 382 17.27 3.78 -12.04
CA SER A 382 15.98 4.19 -12.64
C SER A 382 16.07 4.31 -14.17
N THR A 383 14.91 4.19 -14.83
CA THR A 383 14.77 4.44 -16.27
C THR A 383 13.97 5.73 -16.50
N LEU A 384 14.52 6.65 -17.29
CA LEU A 384 13.87 7.91 -17.63
C LEU A 384 13.57 8.02 -19.12
N HIS A 385 12.30 8.29 -19.41
CA HIS A 385 11.78 8.66 -20.71
C HIS A 385 11.53 10.17 -20.75
N PHE A 386 12.39 10.91 -21.46
CA PHE A 386 12.43 12.37 -21.46
C PHE A 386 12.10 12.94 -22.85
N TYR A 387 10.84 13.30 -23.06
CA TYR A 387 10.32 13.70 -24.37
C TYR A 387 9.78 15.14 -24.36
N ASN A 388 10.19 15.97 -25.33
CA ASN A 388 9.68 17.34 -25.55
C ASN A 388 9.84 18.29 -24.35
N ASN A 389 10.86 18.10 -23.51
CA ASN A 389 11.04 18.97 -22.33
C ASN A 389 12.04 20.10 -22.63
N THR A 390 11.90 21.20 -21.88
CA THR A 390 12.87 22.31 -21.87
C THR A 390 13.49 22.44 -20.49
N VAL A 391 14.83 22.43 -20.41
CA VAL A 391 15.59 22.56 -19.16
C VAL A 391 16.49 23.78 -19.23
N ASN A 392 16.33 24.69 -18.28
CA ASN A 392 17.15 25.90 -18.10
C ASN A 392 17.36 26.15 -16.60
N CYS A 393 18.43 25.60 -16.05
CA CYS A 393 18.80 25.72 -14.65
C CYS A 393 20.19 26.37 -14.56
N THR A 394 20.18 27.69 -14.32
CA THR A 394 21.39 28.53 -14.35
C THR A 394 22.23 28.50 -13.07
N ASP A 395 21.65 28.03 -11.96
CA ASP A 395 22.25 28.07 -10.60
C ASP A 395 22.12 26.71 -9.91
N CYS A 396 22.71 25.65 -10.47
CA CYS A 396 22.68 24.29 -9.93
C CYS A 396 23.60 24.06 -8.70
N GLY A 397 23.87 25.11 -7.91
CA GLY A 397 24.64 25.09 -6.67
C GLY A 397 26.03 25.75 -6.77
N ASP A 398 26.33 26.65 -5.83
CA ASP A 398 27.54 27.46 -5.73
C ASP A 398 28.41 27.03 -4.52
N GLY A 399 29.24 26.02 -4.69
CA GLY A 399 30.25 25.64 -3.70
C GLY A 399 31.35 26.70 -3.56
N PHE A 400 31.50 27.27 -2.35
CA PHE A 400 32.55 28.23 -1.97
C PHE A 400 33.96 27.79 -2.43
N TYR A 401 34.62 28.62 -3.25
CA TYR A 401 36.07 28.52 -3.51
C TYR A 401 36.86 28.83 -2.23
N GLY A 402 37.52 27.81 -1.67
CA GLY A 402 38.60 28.01 -0.72
C GLY A 402 39.78 28.68 -1.41
N ASN A 403 39.92 30.00 -1.25
CA ASN A 403 41.09 30.72 -1.74
C ASN A 403 42.32 30.35 -0.87
N GLY A 404 43.28 29.61 -1.45
CA GLY A 404 44.51 29.26 -0.73
C GLY A 404 45.51 28.38 -1.49
N GLY A 405 46.14 28.91 -2.55
CA GLY A 405 47.56 28.59 -2.82
C GLY A 405 47.95 28.04 -4.20
N TRP A 406 48.47 28.93 -5.04
CA TRP A 406 49.50 28.72 -6.09
C TRP A 406 49.14 27.86 -7.32
N ALA A 407 48.61 28.55 -8.34
CA ALA A 407 48.77 28.15 -9.73
C ALA A 407 50.24 28.25 -10.17
N GLY A 408 50.79 27.19 -10.76
CA GLY A 408 52.13 27.18 -11.33
C GLY A 408 52.37 26.03 -12.32
N TYR A 409 52.35 26.37 -13.61
CA TYR A 409 53.02 25.72 -14.75
C TYR A 409 52.60 24.31 -15.24
N GLY A 410 51.88 24.30 -16.37
CA GLY A 410 52.25 23.66 -17.64
C GLY A 410 52.53 22.14 -17.69
N ALA A 411 51.65 21.39 -18.35
CA ALA A 411 52.01 20.14 -19.01
C ALA A 411 51.23 19.94 -20.32
N THR A 412 51.96 20.04 -21.42
CA THR A 412 51.62 19.55 -22.77
C THR A 412 51.60 18.01 -22.78
N SER A 413 50.65 17.44 -23.54
CA SER A 413 50.64 16.10 -24.18
C SER A 413 51.84 15.15 -23.97
N SER A 414 51.58 13.92 -23.49
CA SER A 414 51.85 12.65 -24.20
C SER A 414 51.84 11.42 -23.28
N GLY A 415 50.94 10.46 -23.57
CA GLY A 415 51.04 9.00 -23.44
C GLY A 415 51.71 8.35 -22.23
N ILE A 416 50.89 7.81 -21.31
CA ILE A 416 51.06 6.50 -20.62
C ILE A 416 49.64 5.94 -20.32
N PRO A 417 49.30 4.69 -20.66
CA PRO A 417 48.03 4.08 -20.26
C PRO A 417 48.17 3.36 -18.91
N GLY A 418 47.34 3.72 -17.95
CA GLY A 418 47.16 2.99 -16.69
C GLY A 418 47.41 3.82 -15.42
N VAL A 419 46.38 3.85 -14.56
CA VAL A 419 46.29 4.35 -13.18
C VAL A 419 45.94 5.84 -12.97
N ASN A 420 44.63 6.06 -12.82
CA ASN A 420 43.91 6.95 -11.89
C ASN A 420 44.54 8.27 -11.47
N GLY A 421 44.01 9.35 -12.06
CA GLY A 421 43.79 10.61 -11.37
C GLY A 421 42.33 11.00 -11.60
N ILE A 422 41.49 10.81 -10.59
CA ILE A 422 40.08 11.24 -10.60
C ILE A 422 40.08 12.77 -10.71
N ALA A 423 39.88 13.28 -11.91
CA ALA A 423 39.45 14.66 -12.10
C ALA A 423 37.97 14.70 -11.71
N MET A 424 37.68 14.93 -10.43
CA MET A 424 36.33 15.28 -9.98
C MET A 424 36.00 16.66 -10.54
N GLN A 425 35.29 16.72 -11.66
CA GLN A 425 34.82 17.95 -12.28
C GLN A 425 33.42 17.74 -12.87
N GLY A 426 32.42 18.41 -12.28
CA GLY A 426 31.18 18.76 -12.96
C GLY A 426 29.92 18.65 -12.11
N ARG A 427 29.34 19.79 -11.74
CA ARG A 427 28.02 19.90 -11.08
C ARG A 427 26.97 19.82 -12.19
N ASN A 428 26.36 18.64 -12.39
CA ASN A 428 25.56 18.39 -13.59
C ASN A 428 24.10 18.84 -13.43
N THR A 429 23.52 19.32 -14.51
CA THR A 429 22.09 19.68 -14.53
C THR A 429 21.21 18.43 -14.44
N VAL A 430 21.54 17.39 -15.21
CA VAL A 430 20.96 16.04 -15.10
C VAL A 430 22.07 15.05 -14.78
N HIS A 431 21.93 14.36 -13.65
CA HIS A 431 22.86 13.32 -13.22
C HIS A 431 22.21 11.95 -13.33
N ILE A 432 22.81 11.05 -14.12
CA ILE A 432 22.40 9.66 -14.27
C ILE A 432 23.46 8.79 -13.61
N ASN A 433 23.11 8.12 -12.50
CA ASN A 433 24.02 7.17 -11.85
C ASN A 433 24.34 6.01 -12.81
N SER A 434 25.47 5.35 -12.60
CA SER A 434 25.99 4.23 -13.41
C SER A 434 25.04 3.03 -13.57
N THR A 435 24.04 2.89 -12.69
CA THR A 435 22.98 1.86 -12.73
C THR A 435 21.69 2.33 -13.42
N SER A 436 21.62 3.58 -13.87
CA SER A 436 20.43 4.19 -14.47
C SER A 436 20.59 4.41 -15.97
N TYR A 437 19.46 4.55 -16.67
CA TYR A 437 19.41 4.81 -18.11
C TYR A 437 18.41 5.92 -18.44
N ALA A 438 18.74 6.80 -19.38
CA ALA A 438 17.82 7.83 -19.85
C ALA A 438 17.74 7.91 -21.39
N PHE A 439 16.53 8.07 -21.90
CA PHE A 439 16.23 8.37 -23.30
C PHE A 439 15.76 9.83 -23.41
N ILE A 440 16.56 10.67 -24.06
CA ILE A 440 16.25 12.09 -24.28
C ILE A 440 15.93 12.30 -25.75
N THR A 441 14.69 12.69 -26.06
CA THR A 441 14.26 12.95 -27.44
C THR A 441 13.44 14.24 -27.55
N ASN A 442 13.58 14.94 -28.67
CA ASN A 442 12.87 16.20 -28.98
C ASN A 442 13.00 17.27 -27.88
N SER A 443 14.07 17.27 -27.09
CA SER A 443 14.17 18.12 -25.89
C SER A 443 15.22 19.22 -26.05
N ILE A 444 15.08 20.32 -25.30
CA ILE A 444 16.05 21.41 -25.27
C ILE A 444 16.68 21.53 -23.87
N LEU A 445 17.99 21.40 -23.79
CA LEU A 445 18.78 21.66 -22.59
C LEU A 445 19.76 22.79 -22.91
N TRP A 446 19.43 24.01 -22.51
CA TRP A 446 20.19 25.23 -22.86
C TRP A 446 20.25 26.24 -21.71
N GLU A 447 21.34 27.02 -21.64
CA GLU A 447 21.67 27.93 -20.52
C GLU A 447 21.77 27.21 -19.18
N ASN A 448 22.34 26.00 -19.21
CA ASN A 448 22.50 25.14 -18.04
C ASN A 448 23.93 25.21 -17.50
N GLN A 449 24.13 24.81 -16.25
CA GLN A 449 25.47 24.63 -15.71
C GLN A 449 26.16 23.41 -16.35
N GLU A 450 27.34 23.62 -16.94
CA GLU A 450 28.16 22.56 -17.55
C GLU A 450 28.92 21.73 -16.49
N PRO A 451 29.00 20.39 -16.64
CA PRO A 451 28.45 19.56 -17.72
C PRO A 451 26.91 19.44 -17.67
N VAL A 452 26.24 19.55 -18.81
CA VAL A 452 24.76 19.46 -18.86
C VAL A 452 24.24 18.05 -18.50
N LEU A 453 24.89 17.00 -19.01
CA LEU A 453 24.52 15.58 -18.82
C LEU A 453 25.70 14.75 -18.31
N SER A 454 25.44 13.79 -17.42
CA SER A 454 26.39 12.73 -17.04
C SER A 454 25.72 11.36 -16.94
N GLY A 455 26.48 10.29 -17.21
CA GLY A 455 26.02 8.90 -17.09
C GLY A 455 25.61 8.26 -18.40
N LEU A 456 24.84 7.17 -18.33
CA LEU A 456 24.42 6.38 -19.49
C LEU A 456 23.12 6.95 -20.09
N VAL A 457 23.24 7.62 -21.23
CA VAL A 457 22.13 8.34 -21.88
C VAL A 457 22.16 8.14 -23.39
N ASP A 458 20.98 7.95 -23.97
CA ASP A 458 20.75 8.03 -25.41
C ASP A 458 20.01 9.33 -25.73
N VAL A 459 20.54 10.11 -26.67
CA VAL A 459 20.00 11.41 -27.05
C VAL A 459 19.76 11.44 -28.54
N SER A 460 18.53 11.74 -28.94
CA SER A 460 18.16 11.93 -30.34
C SER A 460 17.29 13.16 -30.54
N PHE A 461 17.36 13.78 -31.72
CA PHE A 461 16.54 14.94 -32.11
C PHE A 461 16.42 16.03 -31.03
N SER A 462 17.51 16.34 -30.31
CA SER A 462 17.49 17.26 -29.16
C SER A 462 18.51 18.38 -29.31
N CYS A 463 18.22 19.55 -28.72
CA CYS A 463 19.12 20.70 -28.69
C CYS A 463 19.84 20.78 -27.35
N ILE A 464 21.16 20.54 -27.32
CA ILE A 464 21.94 20.49 -26.08
C ILE A 464 23.15 21.42 -26.20
N GLU A 465 23.29 22.34 -25.24
CA GLU A 465 24.46 23.22 -25.10
C GLU A 465 25.74 22.39 -24.89
N GLY A 466 26.84 22.76 -25.54
CA GLY A 466 28.07 21.95 -25.57
C GLY A 466 28.02 20.77 -26.56
N GLY A 467 26.83 20.34 -26.97
CA GLY A 467 26.56 19.34 -28.01
C GLY A 467 26.67 17.89 -27.55
N PHE A 468 25.92 16.99 -28.19
CA PHE A 468 25.87 15.56 -27.84
C PHE A 468 25.81 14.66 -29.08
N GLN A 469 26.45 13.48 -29.02
CA GLN A 469 26.45 12.51 -30.12
C GLN A 469 25.08 11.85 -30.23
N GLY A 470 24.52 11.76 -31.45
CA GLY A 470 23.22 11.12 -31.69
C GLY A 470 22.57 11.60 -32.99
N VAL A 471 21.51 10.92 -33.42
CA VAL A 471 20.80 11.27 -34.66
C VAL A 471 19.96 12.52 -34.41
N GLY A 472 20.03 13.51 -35.30
CA GLY A 472 19.17 14.69 -35.26
C GLY A 472 19.48 15.73 -34.19
N ASN A 473 20.52 15.52 -33.36
CA ASN A 473 20.88 16.48 -32.30
C ASN A 473 21.49 17.77 -32.86
N ILE A 474 21.18 18.89 -32.22
CA ILE A 474 21.68 20.22 -32.58
C ILE A 474 22.39 20.89 -31.39
N ASN A 475 23.39 21.72 -31.69
CA ASN A 475 24.11 22.54 -30.71
C ASN A 475 24.19 23.97 -31.24
N SER A 476 23.09 24.70 -31.07
CA SER A 476 22.95 26.09 -31.47
C SER A 476 21.93 26.75 -30.55
N ASP A 477 22.09 28.06 -30.32
CA ASP A 477 21.17 28.85 -29.53
C ASP A 477 19.71 28.61 -29.99
N PRO A 478 18.82 28.08 -29.11
CA PRO A 478 17.41 27.88 -29.39
C PRO A 478 16.64 29.16 -29.67
N LEU A 479 17.22 30.34 -29.39
CA LEU A 479 16.58 31.65 -29.57
C LEU A 479 15.22 31.73 -28.85
N PHE A 480 15.23 31.45 -27.55
CA PHE A 480 14.03 31.56 -26.72
C PHE A 480 13.50 32.99 -26.64
N ILE A 481 12.17 33.12 -26.54
CA ILE A 481 11.45 34.37 -26.35
C ILE A 481 10.40 34.18 -25.25
N GLY A 482 10.36 35.10 -24.27
CA GLY A 482 9.37 35.05 -23.20
C GLY A 482 9.53 33.79 -22.33
N GLU A 483 8.43 33.07 -22.09
CA GLU A 483 8.39 31.84 -21.28
C GLU A 483 8.82 30.57 -22.05
N TYR A 484 9.98 30.61 -22.73
CA TYR A 484 10.53 29.51 -23.52
C TYR A 484 9.85 29.21 -24.87
N PHE A 485 9.16 30.19 -25.47
CA PHE A 485 8.75 30.08 -26.88
C PHE A 485 9.97 30.13 -27.80
N LEU A 486 9.92 29.45 -28.95
CA LEU A 486 10.93 29.54 -29.98
C LEU A 486 10.69 30.78 -30.86
N SER A 487 11.77 31.51 -31.18
CA SER A 487 11.66 32.62 -32.13
C SER A 487 11.26 32.10 -33.52
N GLN A 488 10.15 32.59 -34.06
CA GLN A 488 9.69 32.20 -35.39
C GLN A 488 9.38 33.42 -36.27
N ILE A 489 9.90 33.42 -37.50
CA ILE A 489 9.56 34.43 -38.50
C ILE A 489 8.05 34.38 -38.81
N ALA A 490 7.46 33.18 -38.78
CA ALA A 490 6.04 32.96 -38.99
C ALA A 490 5.15 33.66 -37.96
N ALA A 491 5.64 33.83 -36.72
CA ALA A 491 4.97 34.56 -35.65
C ALA A 491 5.36 36.05 -35.59
N GLY A 492 6.09 36.55 -36.59
CA GLY A 492 6.44 37.97 -36.73
C GLY A 492 7.78 38.38 -36.10
N GLN A 493 8.62 37.43 -35.69
CA GLN A 493 9.97 37.72 -35.18
C GLN A 493 11.01 37.88 -36.30
N THR A 494 12.15 38.50 -35.97
CA THR A 494 13.20 38.83 -36.94
C THR A 494 14.20 37.69 -37.20
N VAL A 495 14.15 36.63 -36.41
CA VAL A 495 15.05 35.47 -36.48
C VAL A 495 14.24 34.17 -36.37
N GLN A 496 14.77 33.08 -36.92
CA GLN A 496 14.15 31.75 -36.85
C GLN A 496 15.02 30.88 -35.94
N SER A 497 14.42 30.26 -34.94
CA SER A 497 15.07 29.28 -34.07
C SER A 497 15.51 28.05 -34.87
N PRO A 498 16.70 27.50 -34.60
CA PRO A 498 17.15 26.24 -35.20
C PRO A 498 16.37 25.02 -34.69
N CYS A 499 15.62 25.15 -33.60
CA CYS A 499 14.84 24.06 -32.99
C CYS A 499 13.47 23.83 -33.67
N VAL A 500 13.05 24.72 -34.57
CA VAL A 500 11.76 24.65 -35.28
C VAL A 500 11.86 23.67 -36.45
N ASP A 501 10.86 22.80 -36.61
CA ASP A 501 10.76 21.70 -37.59
C ASP A 501 11.94 20.71 -37.54
N SER A 502 12.65 20.62 -36.41
CA SER A 502 13.90 19.87 -36.27
C SER A 502 13.79 18.63 -35.39
N GLY A 503 12.63 18.35 -34.78
CA GLY A 503 12.38 17.16 -33.99
C GLY A 503 12.25 15.87 -34.83
N ASP A 504 12.00 14.76 -34.14
CA ASP A 504 11.84 13.45 -34.75
C ASP A 504 10.61 13.40 -35.69
N PRO A 505 10.80 13.16 -37.00
CA PRO A 505 9.71 13.10 -37.97
C PRO A 505 8.73 11.95 -37.76
N SER A 506 9.10 10.94 -36.94
CA SER A 506 8.24 9.79 -36.63
C SER A 506 7.39 9.99 -35.36
N SER A 507 7.62 11.07 -34.62
CA SER A 507 6.85 11.42 -33.43
C SER A 507 5.44 11.91 -33.78
N PHE A 508 4.46 11.58 -32.93
CA PHE A 508 3.08 12.09 -33.07
C PHE A 508 3.05 13.61 -32.91
N SER A 509 2.26 14.30 -33.74
CA SER A 509 2.03 15.74 -33.61
C SER A 509 1.33 16.04 -32.28
N ILE A 510 2.00 16.79 -31.40
CA ILE A 510 1.39 17.32 -30.19
C ILE A 510 0.42 18.45 -30.58
N ILE A 511 -0.78 18.48 -29.99
CA ILE A 511 -1.69 19.63 -30.11
C ILE A 511 -1.12 20.75 -29.23
N GLY A 512 -0.19 21.52 -29.78
CA GLY A 512 0.54 22.58 -29.08
C GLY A 512 1.29 23.52 -30.01
N THR A 513 2.03 24.46 -29.43
CA THR A 513 2.74 25.52 -30.14
C THR A 513 4.05 25.87 -29.44
N THR A 514 5.13 26.03 -30.19
CA THR A 514 6.33 26.71 -29.71
C THR A 514 6.33 28.20 -30.05
N ARG A 515 5.26 28.72 -30.67
CA ARG A 515 5.16 30.08 -31.21
C ARG A 515 4.57 31.07 -30.22
N THR A 516 5.07 32.29 -30.29
CA THR A 516 4.58 33.42 -29.48
C THR A 516 3.21 33.97 -29.90
N ASP A 517 2.73 33.63 -31.10
CA ASP A 517 1.37 33.98 -31.58
C ASP A 517 0.35 32.87 -31.33
N SER A 518 0.78 31.84 -30.60
CA SER A 518 -0.03 30.73 -30.13
C SER A 518 -0.65 29.85 -31.24
N LEU A 519 -0.34 30.04 -32.52
CA LEU A 519 -0.85 29.15 -33.57
C LEU A 519 -0.23 27.74 -33.46
N PRO A 520 -0.98 26.65 -33.69
CA PRO A 520 -0.42 25.30 -33.60
C PRO A 520 0.75 25.08 -34.55
N ASP A 521 1.72 24.28 -34.12
CA ASP A 521 2.81 23.84 -34.99
C ASP A 521 2.26 22.87 -36.05
N ILE A 522 2.74 23.01 -37.29
CA ILE A 522 2.28 22.18 -38.43
C ILE A 522 3.47 21.59 -39.16
N GLY A 523 3.56 20.25 -39.24
CA GLY A 523 4.64 19.58 -39.96
C GLY A 523 5.49 18.67 -39.07
N ILE A 524 6.81 18.76 -39.20
CA ILE A 524 7.75 18.03 -38.33
C ILE A 524 7.67 18.68 -36.94
N ILE A 525 7.65 17.89 -35.88
CA ILE A 525 7.54 18.43 -34.53
C ILE A 525 8.74 19.32 -34.20
N ASP A 526 8.49 20.41 -33.46
CA ASP A 526 9.55 21.27 -32.95
C ASP A 526 10.28 20.57 -31.78
N MET A 527 11.52 20.96 -31.48
CA MET A 527 12.17 20.51 -30.25
C MET A 527 11.73 21.37 -29.06
N GLY A 528 11.63 20.78 -27.87
CA GLY A 528 11.34 21.45 -26.62
C GLY A 528 9.86 21.47 -26.25
N PHE A 529 9.53 22.35 -25.31
CA PHE A 529 8.19 22.41 -24.73
C PHE A 529 7.19 23.06 -25.70
N HIS A 530 6.06 22.40 -25.88
CA HIS A 530 4.93 22.91 -26.65
C HIS A 530 3.88 23.50 -25.70
N HIS A 531 3.65 24.80 -25.83
CA HIS A 531 2.57 25.52 -25.16
C HIS A 531 1.21 25.09 -25.73
N LEU A 532 0.13 25.37 -25.01
CA LEU A 532 -1.22 25.19 -25.53
C LEU A 532 -1.46 26.20 -26.67
N ALA A 533 -1.88 25.71 -27.83
CA ALA A 533 -2.09 26.52 -29.02
C ALA A 533 -3.49 27.17 -29.05
N THR A 534 -3.56 28.44 -29.46
CA THR A 534 -4.78 29.13 -29.87
C THR A 534 -5.16 28.75 -31.29
N LEU A 535 -6.28 28.05 -31.45
CA LEU A 535 -6.95 27.96 -32.74
C LEU A 535 -7.83 29.20 -32.89
N ASP A 536 -7.68 29.94 -34.00
CA ASP A 536 -8.57 31.04 -34.42
C ASP A 536 -9.91 30.45 -34.94
N MET A 537 -10.38 29.42 -34.26
CA MET A 537 -11.70 28.83 -34.39
C MET A 537 -12.37 29.04 -33.05
N PRO A 538 -13.64 29.48 -33.03
CA PRO A 538 -14.38 29.53 -31.79
C PRO A 538 -14.34 28.13 -31.15
N ILE A 539 -14.09 28.06 -29.85
CA ILE A 539 -14.17 26.79 -29.13
C ILE A 539 -15.42 26.84 -28.29
N LEU A 540 -16.34 25.94 -28.58
CA LEU A 540 -17.51 25.69 -27.77
C LEU A 540 -17.03 24.93 -26.53
N SER A 541 -17.22 25.54 -25.38
CA SER A 541 -16.97 24.89 -24.09
C SER A 541 -18.05 25.29 -23.11
N LEU A 542 -18.54 24.33 -22.34
CA LEU A 542 -19.55 24.57 -21.33
C LEU A 542 -18.89 24.83 -19.97
N SER A 543 -19.40 25.80 -19.20
CA SER A 543 -18.84 26.11 -17.88
C SER A 543 -18.94 24.94 -16.88
N GLN A 544 -19.77 23.94 -17.19
CA GLN A 544 -19.93 22.71 -16.43
C GLN A 544 -20.49 21.60 -17.34
N GLY A 545 -19.90 20.40 -17.26
CA GLY A 545 -20.35 19.22 -18.01
C GLY A 545 -21.40 18.38 -17.27
N ASN A 546 -21.69 18.71 -16.01
CA ASN A 546 -22.70 18.06 -15.19
C ASN A 546 -23.53 19.11 -14.46
N LEU A 547 -24.85 18.93 -14.44
CA LEU A 547 -25.77 19.68 -13.60
C LEU A 547 -26.44 18.73 -12.64
N PHE A 548 -26.44 19.09 -11.37
CA PHE A 548 -27.12 18.33 -10.33
C PHE A 548 -28.23 19.17 -9.75
N PHE A 549 -29.47 18.78 -10.02
CA PHE A 549 -30.64 19.34 -9.38
C PHE A 549 -31.07 18.41 -8.25
N THR A 550 -31.21 18.95 -7.04
CA THR A 550 -31.82 18.24 -5.92
C THR A 550 -33.09 18.98 -5.54
N ALA A 551 -34.18 18.23 -5.41
CA ALA A 551 -35.44 18.75 -4.89
C ALA A 551 -36.12 17.66 -4.07
N LEU A 552 -36.99 18.06 -3.14
CA LEU A 552 -37.90 17.12 -2.49
C LEU A 552 -39.15 16.99 -3.35
N SER A 553 -39.73 15.78 -3.46
CA SER A 553 -40.91 15.50 -4.31
C SER A 553 -42.16 16.33 -4.00
N TYR A 554 -42.16 17.07 -2.89
CA TYR A 554 -43.23 17.93 -2.38
C TYR A 554 -42.82 19.42 -2.24
N ASN A 555 -41.62 19.78 -2.67
CA ASN A 555 -41.13 21.16 -2.70
C ASN A 555 -41.51 21.87 -4.01
N PRO A 556 -41.36 23.20 -4.09
CA PRO A 556 -41.37 23.88 -5.39
C PRO A 556 -40.23 23.38 -6.29
N ASN A 557 -40.37 23.55 -7.61
CA ASN A 557 -39.32 23.27 -8.59
C ASN A 557 -37.97 23.83 -8.10
N PRO A 558 -36.87 23.06 -8.24
CA PRO A 558 -35.56 23.54 -7.80
C PRO A 558 -35.18 24.81 -8.55
N GLU A 559 -34.37 25.64 -7.91
CA GLU A 559 -33.89 26.87 -8.54
C GLU A 559 -33.17 26.55 -9.85
N HIS A 560 -33.43 27.38 -10.85
CA HIS A 560 -32.85 27.20 -12.18
C HIS A 560 -31.33 27.33 -12.10
N GLN A 561 -30.62 26.48 -12.83
CA GLN A 561 -29.17 26.58 -12.93
C GLN A 561 -28.78 27.22 -14.24
N ILE A 562 -27.74 28.04 -14.19
CA ILE A 562 -27.25 28.78 -15.35
C ILE A 562 -25.87 28.25 -15.67
N ILE A 563 -25.68 27.80 -16.89
CA ILE A 563 -24.36 27.48 -17.42
C ILE A 563 -23.96 28.60 -18.38
N GLN A 564 -22.66 28.79 -18.53
CA GLN A 564 -22.13 29.62 -19.60
C GLN A 564 -21.72 28.71 -20.76
N ILE A 565 -22.25 28.99 -21.95
CA ILE A 565 -21.65 28.54 -23.20
C ILE A 565 -20.54 29.55 -23.49
N ASN A 566 -19.30 29.12 -23.32
CA ASN A 566 -18.14 29.95 -23.45
C ASN A 566 -17.57 29.83 -24.85
N ASN A 567 -17.09 30.96 -25.37
CA ASN A 567 -16.16 30.96 -26.48
C ASN A 567 -14.76 31.19 -25.92
N GLY A 568 -14.00 30.11 -25.77
CA GLY A 568 -12.67 30.14 -25.16
C GLY A 568 -11.60 30.85 -26.01
N TYR A 569 -11.91 31.20 -27.25
CA TYR A 569 -10.96 31.74 -28.22
C TYR A 569 -11.54 32.90 -29.04
N THR A 570 -10.70 33.51 -29.87
CA THR A 570 -11.05 34.60 -30.77
C THR A 570 -12.00 34.12 -31.89
N GLY A 571 -13.14 34.81 -32.07
CA GLY A 571 -14.21 34.43 -33.02
C GLY A 571 -15.61 34.58 -32.41
N SER A 572 -16.63 34.07 -33.09
CA SER A 572 -17.98 33.87 -32.52
C SER A 572 -18.69 32.77 -33.29
N PHE A 573 -19.46 31.93 -32.62
CA PHE A 573 -20.22 30.84 -33.23
C PHE A 573 -21.71 30.94 -32.88
N TYR A 574 -22.55 30.23 -33.62
CA TYR A 574 -23.95 29.97 -33.24
C TYR A 574 -24.08 28.56 -32.69
N PHE A 575 -25.02 28.36 -31.77
CA PHE A 575 -25.28 27.08 -31.13
C PHE A 575 -26.76 26.69 -31.22
N GLU A 576 -27.00 25.38 -31.22
CA GLU A 576 -28.31 24.73 -31.05
C GLU A 576 -28.23 23.74 -29.88
N ILE A 577 -29.25 23.72 -29.03
CA ILE A 577 -29.37 22.83 -27.88
C ILE A 577 -30.44 21.78 -28.19
N ASN A 578 -30.08 20.52 -28.03
CA ASN A 578 -30.99 19.40 -28.13
C ASN A 578 -31.12 18.72 -26.76
N GLU A 579 -32.35 18.59 -26.28
CA GLU A 579 -32.71 17.90 -25.04
C GLU A 579 -33.94 17.00 -25.32
N ASP A 580 -34.00 15.83 -24.66
CA ASP A 580 -35.04 14.80 -24.87
C ASP A 580 -35.74 14.43 -23.56
N ALA A 581 -35.81 15.37 -22.60
CA ALA A 581 -36.35 15.12 -21.26
C ALA A 581 -37.62 15.95 -20.99
N ASP A 582 -38.76 15.27 -20.87
CA ASP A 582 -40.08 15.88 -20.60
C ASP A 582 -40.15 16.73 -19.30
N TRP A 583 -39.16 16.63 -18.41
CA TRP A 583 -39.06 17.33 -17.13
C TRP A 583 -38.03 18.47 -17.11
N LEU A 584 -37.32 18.71 -18.21
CA LEU A 584 -36.29 19.72 -18.32
C LEU A 584 -36.69 20.75 -19.38
N THR A 585 -36.32 22.02 -19.18
CA THR A 585 -36.48 23.06 -20.19
C THR A 585 -35.24 23.94 -20.20
N VAL A 586 -34.58 24.04 -21.35
CA VAL A 586 -33.32 24.76 -21.51
C VAL A 586 -33.54 26.00 -22.38
N LEU A 587 -33.21 27.19 -21.87
CA LEU A 587 -33.44 28.45 -22.58
C LEU A 587 -32.15 29.30 -22.68
N PRO A 588 -31.82 29.86 -23.85
CA PRO A 588 -32.50 29.66 -25.14
C PRO A 588 -32.11 28.32 -25.81
N GLU A 589 -33.05 27.71 -26.55
CA GLU A 589 -32.83 26.44 -27.30
C GLU A 589 -31.85 26.59 -28.49
N SER A 590 -31.59 27.82 -28.93
CA SER A 590 -30.56 28.16 -29.90
C SER A 590 -30.15 29.62 -29.75
N GLY A 591 -28.94 29.98 -30.15
CA GLY A 591 -28.44 31.34 -29.98
C GLY A 591 -27.10 31.63 -30.65
N GLY A 592 -26.71 32.90 -30.63
CA GLY A 592 -25.46 33.41 -31.19
C GLY A 592 -25.63 34.77 -31.88
N PRO A 593 -24.54 35.42 -32.33
CA PRO A 593 -23.14 34.97 -32.22
C PRO A 593 -22.67 35.02 -30.77
N VAL A 594 -22.09 33.92 -30.27
CA VAL A 594 -21.60 33.80 -28.88
C VAL A 594 -20.33 34.65 -28.75
N PRO A 595 -20.34 35.73 -27.93
CA PRO A 595 -19.14 36.52 -27.61
C PRO A 595 -18.34 35.74 -26.52
N PRO A 596 -17.52 36.29 -25.58
CA PRO A 596 -16.67 35.41 -24.75
C PRO A 596 -17.48 34.39 -23.93
N SER A 597 -18.75 34.71 -23.63
CA SER A 597 -19.73 33.75 -23.12
C SER A 597 -21.17 34.19 -23.37
N VAL A 598 -22.11 33.24 -23.33
CA VAL A 598 -23.55 33.47 -23.22
C VAL A 598 -24.15 32.53 -22.18
N SER A 599 -25.12 33.03 -21.42
CA SER A 599 -25.79 32.24 -20.39
C SER A 599 -26.94 31.42 -20.98
N THR A 600 -26.99 30.15 -20.60
CA THR A 600 -28.10 29.24 -20.86
C THR A 600 -28.67 28.79 -19.52
N THR A 601 -29.98 28.83 -19.37
CA THR A 601 -30.68 28.53 -18.13
C THR A 601 -31.46 27.23 -18.24
N PHE A 602 -31.21 26.32 -17.30
CA PHE A 602 -31.83 25.01 -17.16
C PHE A 602 -32.90 25.10 -16.07
N HIS A 603 -34.15 24.87 -16.47
CA HIS A 603 -35.30 24.83 -15.58
C HIS A 603 -35.79 23.39 -15.46
N VAL A 604 -35.92 22.89 -14.24
CA VAL A 604 -36.52 21.59 -13.98
C VAL A 604 -37.98 21.79 -13.59
N ASP A 605 -38.87 20.99 -14.17
CA ASP A 605 -40.25 20.85 -13.71
C ASP A 605 -40.45 19.50 -13.04
N ILE A 606 -40.65 19.51 -11.72
CA ILE A 606 -40.85 18.28 -10.94
C ILE A 606 -42.33 17.89 -10.84
N THR A 607 -43.23 18.65 -11.49
CA THR A 607 -44.68 18.44 -11.40
C THR A 607 -45.07 17.06 -11.94
N GLY A 608 -45.49 16.16 -11.04
CA GLY A 608 -45.97 14.82 -11.40
C GLY A 608 -44.88 13.75 -11.57
N LEU A 609 -43.61 14.08 -11.27
CA LEU A 609 -42.53 13.09 -11.22
C LEU A 609 -42.53 12.34 -9.88
N ALA A 610 -42.21 11.03 -9.92
CA ALA A 610 -42.01 10.22 -8.72
C ALA A 610 -40.60 10.47 -8.13
N ALA A 611 -40.40 10.24 -6.83
CA ALA A 611 -39.07 10.29 -6.23
C ALA A 611 -38.16 9.24 -6.88
N SER A 612 -37.13 9.69 -7.59
CA SER A 612 -36.20 8.86 -8.36
C SER A 612 -35.03 9.70 -8.86
N ARG A 613 -34.03 9.04 -9.45
CA ARG A 613 -32.99 9.70 -10.23
C ARG A 613 -33.41 9.74 -11.68
N TYR A 614 -33.48 10.95 -12.22
CA TYR A 614 -33.69 11.20 -13.63
C TYR A 614 -32.38 11.73 -14.19
N SER A 615 -31.90 11.11 -15.27
CA SER A 615 -30.68 11.53 -15.94
C SER A 615 -31.02 11.76 -17.41
N CYS A 616 -30.55 12.86 -17.96
CA CYS A 616 -30.62 13.10 -19.39
C CYS A 616 -29.35 13.74 -19.90
N GLU A 617 -29.14 13.60 -21.20
CA GLU A 617 -28.06 14.24 -21.93
C GLU A 617 -28.61 15.47 -22.65
N VAL A 618 -28.01 16.63 -22.42
CA VAL A 618 -28.30 17.85 -23.18
C VAL A 618 -27.10 18.16 -24.05
N ILE A 619 -27.32 18.11 -25.36
CA ILE A 619 -26.25 18.26 -26.36
C ILE A 619 -26.28 19.69 -26.90
N VAL A 620 -25.18 20.41 -26.73
CA VAL A 620 -24.98 21.74 -27.30
C VAL A 620 -24.08 21.62 -28.52
N SER A 621 -24.61 21.95 -29.69
CA SER A 621 -23.94 21.76 -30.97
C SER A 621 -23.77 23.06 -31.73
N SER A 622 -22.68 23.13 -32.48
CA SER A 622 -22.31 24.22 -33.38
C SER A 622 -21.54 23.66 -34.57
N GLU A 623 -21.87 24.05 -35.79
CA GLU A 623 -21.15 23.62 -37.00
C GLU A 623 -19.84 24.41 -37.21
N GLU A 624 -19.64 25.49 -36.44
CA GLU A 624 -18.60 26.50 -36.67
C GLU A 624 -17.48 26.47 -35.61
N ALA A 625 -17.67 25.73 -34.52
CA ALA A 625 -16.78 25.71 -33.35
C ALA A 625 -16.12 24.34 -33.11
N LEU A 626 -14.85 24.36 -32.68
CA LEU A 626 -14.18 23.17 -32.14
C LEU A 626 -14.74 22.83 -30.75
N GLY A 627 -14.67 21.56 -30.35
CA GLY A 627 -15.30 21.09 -29.10
C GLY A 627 -16.80 20.80 -29.23
N SER A 628 -17.38 20.95 -30.43
CA SER A 628 -18.78 20.64 -30.73
C SER A 628 -18.96 19.24 -31.33
N PRO A 629 -20.02 18.49 -30.94
CA PRO A 629 -20.94 18.83 -29.87
C PRO A 629 -20.27 18.69 -28.49
N ASP A 630 -20.66 19.56 -27.56
CA ASP A 630 -20.33 19.42 -26.14
C ASP A 630 -21.61 19.06 -25.36
N THR A 631 -21.45 18.29 -24.29
CA THR A 631 -22.55 17.62 -23.60
C THR A 631 -22.63 18.08 -22.14
N VAL A 632 -23.84 18.37 -21.69
CA VAL A 632 -24.17 18.47 -20.27
C VAL A 632 -24.98 17.26 -19.85
N TYR A 633 -24.47 16.52 -18.88
CA TYR A 633 -25.26 15.50 -18.19
C TYR A 633 -26.07 16.18 -17.08
N VAL A 634 -27.39 16.10 -17.17
CA VAL A 634 -28.28 16.66 -16.16
C VAL A 634 -28.84 15.53 -15.33
N ASP A 635 -28.45 15.51 -14.06
CA ASP A 635 -28.99 14.63 -13.04
C ASP A 635 -29.97 15.42 -12.19
N LEU A 636 -31.25 15.05 -12.25
CA LEU A 636 -32.23 15.43 -11.25
C LEU A 636 -32.37 14.29 -10.24
N PHE A 637 -31.94 14.55 -9.02
CA PHE A 637 -32.29 13.73 -7.89
C PHE A 637 -33.52 14.32 -7.20
N LEU A 638 -34.68 13.72 -7.49
CA LEU A 638 -35.90 14.02 -6.75
C LEU A 638 -35.92 13.15 -5.50
N GLY A 639 -35.41 13.72 -4.42
CA GLY A 639 -35.33 13.04 -3.14
C GLY A 639 -36.66 13.03 -2.41
N ALA A 640 -36.81 12.02 -1.58
CA ALA A 640 -37.65 12.08 -0.40
C ALA A 640 -36.74 11.65 0.77
N PRO A 641 -37.06 12.02 2.01
CA PRO A 641 -36.44 11.38 3.15
C PRO A 641 -36.68 9.87 3.01
N ALA A 642 -35.61 9.09 3.03
CA ALA A 642 -35.65 7.65 2.84
C ALA A 642 -34.99 7.04 4.06
N LEU A 643 -35.82 6.44 4.90
CA LEU A 643 -35.36 5.65 6.02
C LEU A 643 -34.57 4.46 5.46
N SER A 644 -33.38 4.25 5.99
CA SER A 644 -32.57 3.08 5.73
C SER A 644 -32.05 2.53 7.04
N ILE A 645 -32.00 1.20 7.10
CA ILE A 645 -31.70 0.43 8.29
C ILE A 645 -30.73 -0.65 7.82
N GLU A 646 -29.56 -0.72 8.45
CA GLU A 646 -28.50 -1.68 8.07
C GLU A 646 -28.88 -3.13 8.42
N GLU A 647 -29.62 -3.31 9.52
CA GLU A 647 -30.12 -4.61 9.99
C GLU A 647 -31.64 -4.56 10.17
N ASP A 648 -32.39 -5.27 9.31
CA ASP A 648 -33.86 -5.39 9.40
C ASP A 648 -34.32 -6.54 10.32
N THR A 649 -33.37 -7.37 10.78
CA THR A 649 -33.62 -8.54 11.60
C THR A 649 -32.62 -8.62 12.76
N LEU A 650 -33.10 -8.48 13.99
CA LEU A 650 -32.30 -8.61 15.20
C LEU A 650 -32.55 -9.97 15.85
N VAL A 651 -31.52 -10.81 15.85
CA VAL A 651 -31.57 -12.11 16.54
C VAL A 651 -30.82 -12.05 17.88
N TYR A 652 -31.54 -12.22 18.98
CA TYR A 652 -31.01 -12.37 20.33
C TYR A 652 -31.08 -13.82 20.77
N TYR A 653 -30.00 -14.28 21.41
CA TYR A 653 -29.97 -15.56 22.10
C TYR A 653 -29.83 -15.28 23.58
N ALA A 654 -30.79 -15.77 24.37
CA ALA A 654 -30.77 -15.62 25.82
C ALA A 654 -31.04 -16.95 26.50
N PHE A 655 -30.42 -17.16 27.66
CA PHE A 655 -30.51 -18.42 28.38
C PHE A 655 -31.48 -18.31 29.55
N PHE A 656 -32.41 -19.27 29.65
CA PHE A 656 -33.39 -19.29 30.75
C PHE A 656 -32.69 -19.35 32.11
N GLY A 657 -32.83 -18.28 32.92
CA GLY A 657 -32.26 -18.18 34.26
C GLY A 657 -30.92 -17.43 34.38
N PHE A 658 -30.38 -16.92 33.27
CA PHE A 658 -29.18 -16.05 33.25
C PHE A 658 -29.54 -14.57 33.04
N GLY A 659 -28.53 -13.71 32.99
CA GLY A 659 -28.68 -12.28 32.71
C GLY A 659 -29.13 -12.01 31.27
N ASN A 660 -29.49 -10.75 31.02
CA ASN A 660 -29.91 -10.28 29.69
C ASN A 660 -28.77 -10.46 28.67
N PRO A 661 -29.06 -10.81 27.41
CA PRO A 661 -28.06 -10.85 26.36
C PRO A 661 -27.48 -9.46 26.09
N ASP A 662 -26.31 -9.42 25.48
CA ASP A 662 -25.67 -8.15 25.11
C ASP A 662 -26.59 -7.30 24.22
N SER A 663 -26.59 -5.99 24.49
CA SER A 663 -27.39 -5.04 23.72
C SER A 663 -26.82 -4.92 22.30
N LYS A 664 -27.70 -4.82 21.31
CA LYS A 664 -27.32 -4.54 19.93
C LYS A 664 -27.54 -3.06 19.62
N ILE A 665 -26.91 -2.60 18.56
CA ILE A 665 -27.13 -1.26 18.02
C ILE A 665 -27.84 -1.40 16.68
N ILE A 666 -28.82 -0.54 16.44
CA ILE A 666 -29.35 -0.32 15.09
C ILE A 666 -28.92 1.07 14.64
N LEU A 667 -28.49 1.14 13.38
CA LEU A 667 -28.20 2.40 12.72
C LEU A 667 -29.44 2.81 11.91
N ILE A 668 -30.06 3.90 12.33
CA ILE A 668 -31.15 4.55 11.60
C ILE A 668 -30.51 5.64 10.75
N SER A 669 -30.39 5.39 9.45
CA SER A 669 -29.85 6.34 8.51
C SER A 669 -30.97 6.98 7.68
N ASN A 670 -30.67 8.17 7.17
CA ASN A 670 -31.47 8.79 6.13
C ASN A 670 -30.64 8.73 4.84
N ASP A 671 -30.87 7.69 4.05
CA ASP A 671 -30.21 7.49 2.75
C ASP A 671 -30.87 8.34 1.64
N GLY A 672 -31.98 9.01 1.99
CA GLY A 672 -32.70 9.95 1.15
C GLY A 672 -32.23 11.39 1.32
N GLN A 673 -33.04 12.34 0.86
CA GLN A 673 -32.76 13.78 0.99
C GLN A 673 -33.81 14.46 1.86
N GLY A 674 -33.42 15.49 2.60
CA GLY A 674 -34.26 16.14 3.62
C GLY A 674 -33.97 15.59 5.01
N THR A 675 -34.87 15.83 5.98
CA THR A 675 -34.77 15.26 7.32
C THR A 675 -36.13 14.76 7.75
N PHE A 676 -36.18 13.62 8.42
CA PHE A 676 -37.36 13.17 9.16
C PHE A 676 -37.02 13.09 10.65
N ASN A 677 -38.04 13.23 11.49
CA ASN A 677 -38.02 12.74 12.85
C ASN A 677 -38.62 11.34 12.86
N TYR A 678 -38.15 10.51 13.76
CA TYR A 678 -38.73 9.20 13.98
C TYR A 678 -39.05 8.98 15.46
N THR A 679 -40.07 8.17 15.67
CA THR A 679 -40.40 7.58 16.95
C THR A 679 -40.46 6.09 16.77
N ILE A 680 -39.83 5.34 17.67
CA ILE A 680 -39.95 3.89 17.70
C ILE A 680 -41.19 3.56 18.51
N ASP A 681 -42.12 2.84 17.88
CA ASP A 681 -43.27 2.28 18.58
C ASP A 681 -42.93 0.84 18.99
N GLU A 682 -42.26 0.72 20.14
CA GLU A 682 -41.99 -0.56 20.79
C GLU A 682 -43.12 -0.90 21.78
N GLN A 683 -43.98 -1.85 21.41
CA GLN A 683 -45.00 -2.41 22.31
C GLN A 683 -44.63 -3.84 22.77
N ILE A 684 -43.33 -4.14 22.84
CA ILE A 684 -42.80 -5.47 23.13
C ILE A 684 -42.34 -5.53 24.60
N PRO A 685 -43.00 -6.31 25.47
CA PRO A 685 -42.72 -6.29 26.92
C PRO A 685 -41.29 -6.69 27.34
N TRP A 686 -40.57 -7.40 26.48
CA TRP A 686 -39.24 -7.93 26.72
C TRP A 686 -38.15 -7.22 25.90
N LEU A 687 -38.49 -6.17 25.17
CA LEU A 687 -37.54 -5.39 24.39
C LEU A 687 -37.56 -3.94 24.89
N ASN A 688 -36.39 -3.32 24.95
CA ASN A 688 -36.25 -1.91 25.30
C ASN A 688 -35.30 -1.25 24.30
N VAL A 689 -35.77 -0.20 23.64
CA VAL A 689 -34.95 0.60 22.73
C VAL A 689 -34.69 1.96 23.36
N SER A 690 -33.42 2.39 23.32
CA SER A 690 -33.00 3.65 23.94
C SER A 690 -32.06 4.41 23.00
N PRO A 691 -32.35 5.69 22.69
CA PRO A 691 -33.43 6.53 23.25
C PRO A 691 -34.89 6.26 22.80
N GLY A 692 -35.16 5.48 21.75
CA GLY A 692 -36.51 5.14 21.26
C GLY A 692 -37.18 6.26 20.43
N TYR A 693 -36.48 7.36 20.20
CA TYR A 693 -36.91 8.48 19.36
C TYR A 693 -35.70 9.31 18.95
N GLY A 694 -35.75 9.89 17.77
CA GLY A 694 -34.66 10.72 17.26
C GLY A 694 -35.09 11.66 16.15
N GLY A 695 -34.25 12.67 15.91
CA GLY A 695 -34.43 13.62 14.81
C GLY A 695 -34.22 15.08 15.19
N PRO A 696 -34.00 15.96 14.18
CA PRO A 696 -34.01 15.67 12.74
C PRO A 696 -32.74 14.91 12.30
N VAL A 697 -32.87 13.77 11.58
CA VAL A 697 -31.76 12.85 11.23
C VAL A 697 -31.05 13.28 9.93
N PRO A 698 -29.80 13.78 9.96
CA PRO A 698 -29.11 14.27 8.75
C PRO A 698 -27.97 13.38 8.23
N PRO A 699 -27.32 12.49 9.02
CA PRO A 699 -26.69 11.30 8.45
C PRO A 699 -27.09 9.96 9.12
N THR A 700 -26.84 9.74 10.41
CA THR A 700 -27.20 8.48 11.13
C THR A 700 -27.57 8.77 12.59
N SER A 701 -28.54 8.02 13.13
CA SER A 701 -28.87 7.98 14.56
C SER A 701 -28.65 6.56 15.10
N ILE A 702 -28.09 6.44 16.31
CA ILE A 702 -27.79 5.15 16.95
C ILE A 702 -28.85 4.90 18.01
N GLU A 703 -29.51 3.76 17.91
CA GLU A 703 -30.42 3.26 18.93
C GLU A 703 -29.82 1.99 19.53
N THR A 704 -29.80 1.92 20.86
CA THR A 704 -29.40 0.70 21.57
C THR A 704 -30.65 -0.13 21.85
N VAL A 705 -30.68 -1.35 21.30
CA VAL A 705 -31.77 -2.30 21.48
C VAL A 705 -31.32 -3.38 22.46
N SER A 706 -32.00 -3.46 23.60
CA SER A 706 -31.71 -4.39 24.70
C SER A 706 -32.90 -5.34 24.93
N ALA A 707 -32.65 -6.64 25.05
CA ALA A 707 -33.67 -7.62 25.42
C ALA A 707 -33.64 -7.89 26.93
N ASP A 708 -34.81 -7.84 27.59
CA ASP A 708 -35.01 -8.24 28.97
C ASP A 708 -35.67 -9.61 29.05
N VAL A 709 -34.92 -10.59 29.54
CA VAL A 709 -35.40 -11.98 29.62
C VAL A 709 -36.04 -12.31 30.96
N SER A 710 -36.14 -11.33 31.85
CA SER A 710 -36.71 -11.48 33.20
C SER A 710 -38.16 -11.95 33.16
N GLY A 711 -38.39 -13.21 33.51
CA GLY A 711 -39.74 -13.79 33.60
C GLY A 711 -40.32 -14.33 32.30
N LEU A 712 -39.52 -14.36 31.21
CA LEU A 712 -39.87 -15.11 30.01
C LEU A 712 -39.67 -16.62 30.22
N ALA A 713 -40.53 -17.44 29.62
CA ALA A 713 -40.35 -18.89 29.56
C ALA A 713 -39.42 -19.28 28.39
N ILE A 714 -38.93 -20.52 28.37
CA ILE A 714 -38.20 -21.07 27.22
C ILE A 714 -39.10 -21.03 25.97
N GLY A 715 -38.58 -20.52 24.86
CA GLY A 715 -39.30 -20.39 23.60
C GLY A 715 -38.65 -19.36 22.67
N SER A 716 -39.08 -19.38 21.40
CA SER A 716 -38.79 -18.30 20.46
C SER A 716 -39.87 -17.24 20.57
N TYR A 717 -39.45 -15.99 20.74
CA TYR A 717 -40.28 -14.82 20.78
C TYR A 717 -39.96 -14.01 19.52
N GLU A 718 -40.85 -14.11 18.55
CA GLU A 718 -40.80 -13.31 17.34
C GLU A 718 -41.79 -12.16 17.52
N ASP A 719 -41.29 -10.94 17.39
CA ASP A 719 -42.11 -9.74 17.44
C ASP A 719 -41.51 -8.68 16.51
N GLU A 720 -42.26 -7.61 16.30
CA GLU A 720 -41.93 -6.56 15.35
C GLU A 720 -42.13 -5.21 16.03
N PHE A 721 -41.16 -4.32 15.90
CA PHE A 721 -41.36 -2.92 16.26
C PHE A 721 -41.23 -2.03 15.03
N TYR A 722 -41.89 -0.89 15.10
CA TYR A 722 -42.06 -0.01 13.95
C TYR A 722 -41.28 1.26 14.15
N ILE A 723 -40.54 1.65 13.11
CA ILE A 723 -39.99 3.00 13.03
C ILE A 723 -41.03 3.88 12.34
N ILE A 724 -41.63 4.78 13.10
CA ILE A 724 -42.62 5.73 12.60
C ILE A 724 -41.92 7.03 12.28
N THR A 725 -41.88 7.40 11.01
CA THR A 725 -41.33 8.69 10.57
C THR A 725 -42.43 9.75 10.47
N ASP A 726 -42.06 11.03 10.65
CA ASP A 726 -42.99 12.17 10.55
C ASP A 726 -43.21 12.67 9.12
N TYR A 727 -42.47 12.12 8.15
CA TYR A 727 -42.69 12.29 6.72
C TYR A 727 -43.33 11.02 6.13
N ILE A 728 -44.13 11.11 5.07
CA ILE A 728 -45.02 10.02 4.64
C ILE A 728 -44.36 9.12 3.56
N PRO A 729 -43.90 7.91 3.91
CA PRO A 729 -44.05 6.72 3.10
C PRO A 729 -45.26 5.90 3.59
N SER A 730 -45.89 5.15 2.69
CA SER A 730 -47.22 4.56 2.91
C SER A 730 -47.27 3.33 3.82
N GLU A 731 -46.15 2.84 4.37
CA GLU A 731 -46.09 1.84 5.44
C GLU A 731 -44.86 2.09 6.34
N PRO A 732 -44.93 1.85 7.66
CA PRO A 732 -43.77 1.95 8.56
C PRO A 732 -42.74 0.84 8.26
N ASP A 733 -41.45 1.15 8.39
CA ASP A 733 -40.40 0.12 8.27
C ASP A 733 -40.40 -0.76 9.53
N THR A 734 -40.40 -2.06 9.28
CA THR A 734 -40.50 -3.10 10.30
C THR A 734 -39.11 -3.65 10.61
N ILE A 735 -38.73 -3.66 11.89
CA ILE A 735 -37.61 -4.46 12.36
C ILE A 735 -38.16 -5.73 12.97
N HIS A 736 -37.79 -6.87 12.38
CA HIS A 736 -38.10 -8.17 12.93
C HIS A 736 -37.14 -8.45 14.09
N VAL A 737 -37.67 -8.82 15.26
CA VAL A 737 -36.85 -9.19 16.40
C VAL A 737 -37.19 -10.61 16.79
N ILE A 738 -36.15 -11.44 16.83
CA ILE A 738 -36.23 -12.83 17.24
C ILE A 738 -35.43 -12.96 18.52
N LEU A 739 -36.11 -13.09 19.65
CA LEU A 739 -35.48 -13.51 20.89
C LEU A 739 -35.70 -15.01 21.08
N ASN A 740 -34.62 -15.76 20.89
CA ASN A 740 -34.58 -17.17 21.24
C ASN A 740 -34.18 -17.27 22.71
N VAL A 741 -35.17 -17.42 23.58
CA VAL A 741 -34.93 -17.83 24.97
C VAL A 741 -34.79 -19.34 24.96
N THR A 742 -33.58 -19.80 24.73
CA THR A 742 -33.28 -21.23 24.72
C THR A 742 -32.85 -21.66 26.12
N ASP A 743 -33.18 -22.89 26.46
CA ASP A 743 -32.30 -23.60 27.37
C ASP A 743 -31.00 -23.82 26.58
N TYR A 744 -29.83 -23.73 27.20
CA TYR A 744 -28.69 -24.43 26.61
C TYR A 744 -29.13 -25.86 26.36
N VAL A 745 -28.69 -26.51 25.28
CA VAL A 745 -28.95 -27.94 25.15
C VAL A 745 -27.86 -28.62 25.97
N PRO A 746 -28.12 -29.08 27.22
CA PRO A 746 -27.14 -29.88 27.91
C PRO A 746 -26.97 -31.17 27.11
N ILE A 747 -25.77 -31.37 26.58
CA ILE A 747 -25.42 -32.60 25.89
C ILE A 747 -24.42 -33.39 26.71
N SER A 748 -24.57 -34.71 26.61
CA SER A 748 -23.72 -35.70 27.27
C SER A 748 -23.94 -37.05 26.60
N GLY A 749 -22.90 -37.89 26.59
CA GLY A 749 -22.96 -39.24 26.04
C GLY A 749 -22.97 -39.31 24.51
N ALA A 750 -23.48 -40.42 23.99
CA ALA A 750 -23.46 -40.73 22.56
C ALA A 750 -24.36 -39.77 21.75
N LEU A 751 -23.79 -39.24 20.66
CA LEU A 751 -24.38 -38.33 19.69
C LEU A 751 -24.44 -38.98 18.31
N CYS A 752 -25.54 -38.75 17.59
CA CYS A 752 -25.73 -39.17 16.20
C CYS A 752 -26.75 -38.25 15.52
N GLY A 753 -26.79 -38.25 14.19
CA GLY A 753 -27.71 -37.43 13.41
C GLY A 753 -27.16 -36.03 13.16
N ILE A 754 -28.04 -35.03 13.06
CA ILE A 754 -27.67 -33.66 12.71
C ILE A 754 -27.78 -32.79 13.97
N LEU A 755 -26.72 -32.06 14.29
CA LEU A 755 -26.67 -30.96 15.26
C LEU A 755 -26.39 -29.67 14.47
N GLY A 756 -27.08 -28.57 14.76
CA GLY A 756 -27.01 -27.43 13.86
C GLY A 756 -28.00 -26.30 14.14
N GLY A 757 -27.78 -25.19 13.44
CA GLY A 757 -28.62 -23.98 13.44
C GLY A 757 -28.38 -23.09 14.66
N ALA A 758 -27.39 -22.18 14.59
CA ALA A 758 -27.10 -21.13 15.58
C ALA A 758 -27.41 -21.52 17.05
N THR A 759 -27.04 -22.75 17.43
CA THR A 759 -27.41 -23.37 18.70
C THR A 759 -26.16 -23.54 19.53
N THR A 760 -26.24 -23.11 20.78
CA THR A 760 -25.19 -23.34 21.79
C THR A 760 -25.47 -24.61 22.57
N TYR A 761 -24.56 -25.57 22.45
CA TYR A 761 -24.56 -26.81 23.21
C TYR A 761 -23.64 -26.68 24.41
N VAL A 762 -24.14 -27.01 25.61
CA VAL A 762 -23.32 -27.04 26.82
C VAL A 762 -22.98 -28.49 27.16
N VAL A 763 -21.71 -28.83 27.01
CA VAL A 763 -21.19 -30.18 27.26
C VAL A 763 -20.99 -30.33 28.75
N ARG A 764 -21.84 -31.16 29.40
CA ARG A 764 -21.81 -31.40 30.86
C ARG A 764 -21.28 -32.79 31.26
N ASN A 765 -20.90 -33.58 30.26
CA ASN A 765 -20.18 -34.82 30.40
C ASN A 765 -19.53 -35.14 29.05
N ASP A 766 -18.60 -36.10 29.00
CA ASP A 766 -18.04 -36.57 27.74
C ASP A 766 -19.14 -36.84 26.72
N ILE A 767 -18.94 -36.33 25.50
CA ILE A 767 -19.77 -36.62 24.34
C ILE A 767 -19.02 -37.55 23.40
N SER A 768 -19.73 -38.40 22.67
CA SER A 768 -19.10 -39.36 21.76
C SER A 768 -19.88 -39.55 20.46
N VAL A 769 -19.18 -39.79 19.35
CA VAL A 769 -19.79 -40.45 18.18
C VAL A 769 -19.40 -41.92 18.26
N GLU A 770 -20.36 -42.82 18.41
CA GLU A 770 -20.09 -44.26 18.55
C GLU A 770 -19.70 -44.91 17.20
N PRO A 771 -19.03 -46.07 17.16
CA PRO A 771 -18.40 -46.63 15.95
C PRO A 771 -19.29 -46.81 14.70
N GLU A 772 -20.61 -46.94 14.87
CA GLU A 772 -21.57 -47.13 13.79
C GLU A 772 -22.45 -45.88 13.55
N ASP A 773 -22.24 -44.83 14.36
CA ASP A 773 -23.00 -43.61 14.30
C ASP A 773 -22.30 -42.59 13.40
N SER A 774 -23.11 -41.69 12.87
CA SER A 774 -22.67 -40.57 12.07
C SER A 774 -23.26 -39.29 12.65
N LEU A 775 -22.42 -38.27 12.81
CA LEU A 775 -22.80 -36.97 13.33
C LEU A 775 -22.46 -35.90 12.29
N TRP A 776 -23.45 -35.09 11.96
CA TRP A 776 -23.33 -33.90 11.12
C TRP A 776 -23.48 -32.67 12.00
N ILE A 777 -22.53 -31.75 11.92
CA ILE A 777 -22.58 -30.45 12.61
C ILE A 777 -22.71 -29.37 11.53
N GLU A 778 -23.81 -28.61 11.57
CA GLU A 778 -24.09 -27.51 10.64
C GLU A 778 -23.35 -26.22 11.06
N PRO A 779 -23.14 -25.27 10.11
CA PRO A 779 -22.55 -23.96 10.39
C PRO A 779 -23.17 -23.22 11.58
N GLY A 780 -22.35 -22.42 12.28
CA GLY A 780 -22.76 -21.60 13.42
C GLY A 780 -23.03 -22.35 14.73
N ALA A 781 -22.84 -23.67 14.77
CA ALA A 781 -22.95 -24.44 16.00
C ALA A 781 -21.80 -24.11 16.97
N CYS A 782 -22.13 -23.93 18.24
CA CYS A 782 -21.15 -23.63 19.30
C CYS A 782 -21.22 -24.67 20.42
N PHE A 783 -20.09 -25.28 20.75
CA PHE A 783 -19.94 -26.28 21.81
C PHE A 783 -19.12 -25.69 22.96
N MET A 784 -19.79 -25.48 24.09
CA MET A 784 -19.22 -24.93 25.31
C MET A 784 -19.00 -26.03 26.34
N PHE A 785 -17.74 -26.30 26.70
CA PHE A 785 -17.38 -27.35 27.65
C PHE A 785 -17.44 -26.84 29.10
N ASP A 786 -18.44 -27.29 29.86
CA ASP A 786 -18.73 -26.90 31.25
C ASP A 786 -18.01 -27.84 32.24
N GLY A 787 -16.70 -27.96 32.08
CA GLY A 787 -15.83 -28.81 32.89
C GLY A 787 -14.88 -29.66 32.05
N ASN A 788 -14.28 -30.67 32.69
CA ASN A 788 -13.25 -31.52 32.10
C ASN A 788 -13.87 -32.67 31.29
N TYR A 789 -14.37 -32.34 30.10
CA TYR A 789 -15.13 -33.27 29.25
C TYR A 789 -14.58 -33.29 27.84
N ASN A 790 -14.48 -34.48 27.25
CA ASN A 790 -13.96 -34.68 25.90
C ASN A 790 -15.06 -34.92 24.88
N PHE A 791 -14.73 -34.67 23.62
CA PHE A 791 -15.50 -35.12 22.49
C PHE A 791 -14.80 -36.30 21.80
N ASN A 792 -15.33 -37.51 21.98
CA ASN A 792 -14.73 -38.76 21.52
C ASN A 792 -15.36 -39.26 20.21
N ILE A 793 -14.63 -39.19 19.11
CA ILE A 793 -15.10 -39.62 17.79
C ILE A 793 -14.59 -41.04 17.52
N ASN A 794 -15.47 -42.02 17.70
CA ASN A 794 -15.24 -43.43 17.32
C ASN A 794 -15.94 -43.79 16.00
N GLY A 795 -17.00 -43.06 15.64
CA GLY A 795 -17.74 -43.18 14.38
C GLY A 795 -17.36 -42.12 13.34
N TYR A 796 -18.32 -41.68 12.53
CA TYR A 796 -18.11 -40.68 11.48
C TYR A 796 -18.56 -39.28 11.92
N LEU A 797 -17.67 -38.29 11.82
CA LEU A 797 -17.98 -36.88 12.07
C LEU A 797 -17.84 -36.06 10.79
N GLN A 798 -18.88 -35.30 10.45
CA GLN A 798 -18.83 -34.25 9.44
C GLN A 798 -19.20 -32.91 10.09
N ALA A 799 -18.20 -32.07 10.36
CA ALA A 799 -18.35 -30.72 10.87
C ALA A 799 -17.87 -29.75 9.78
N VAL A 800 -18.81 -29.10 9.09
CA VAL A 800 -18.51 -28.22 7.95
C VAL A 800 -19.17 -26.86 8.19
N GLY A 801 -18.38 -25.90 8.63
CA GLY A 801 -18.75 -24.49 8.75
C GLY A 801 -18.51 -23.72 7.44
N VAL A 802 -18.59 -22.40 7.54
CA VAL A 802 -18.10 -21.44 6.52
C VAL A 802 -17.29 -20.35 7.20
N GLU A 803 -16.51 -19.57 6.46
CA GLU A 803 -15.63 -18.53 7.01
C GLU A 803 -16.40 -17.52 7.88
N GLU A 804 -17.59 -17.11 7.45
CA GLU A 804 -18.44 -16.15 8.16
C GLU A 804 -19.28 -16.78 9.30
N ASP A 805 -19.39 -18.11 9.35
CA ASP A 805 -20.26 -18.85 10.29
C ASP A 805 -19.62 -20.20 10.69
N SER A 806 -18.43 -20.10 11.27
CA SER A 806 -17.62 -21.25 11.67
C SER A 806 -18.25 -22.06 12.81
N ILE A 807 -17.89 -23.33 12.90
CA ILE A 807 -18.26 -24.20 14.04
C ILE A 807 -17.24 -23.96 15.16
N ILE A 808 -17.69 -23.68 16.38
CA ILE A 808 -16.80 -23.27 17.49
C ILE A 808 -16.83 -24.29 18.63
N PHE A 809 -15.66 -24.67 19.13
CA PHE A 809 -15.44 -25.48 20.33
C PHE A 809 -14.62 -24.68 21.34
N MET A 810 -15.18 -24.40 22.51
CA MET A 810 -14.58 -23.51 23.52
C MET A 810 -15.01 -23.86 24.96
N PRO A 811 -14.34 -23.38 26.01
CA PRO A 811 -14.80 -23.54 27.40
C PRO A 811 -16.12 -22.77 27.68
N TYR A 812 -16.90 -23.22 28.68
CA TYR A 812 -18.19 -22.59 29.06
C TYR A 812 -18.05 -21.25 29.81
N GLU A 813 -16.95 -21.06 30.55
CA GLU A 813 -16.59 -19.80 31.22
C GLU A 813 -15.09 -19.55 31.02
N GLU A 814 -14.55 -18.38 31.41
CA GLU A 814 -13.08 -18.16 31.51
C GLU A 814 -12.41 -18.99 32.63
N ILE A 815 -13.03 -20.10 33.04
CA ILE A 815 -12.53 -21.02 34.05
C ILE A 815 -12.02 -22.27 33.34
N GLU A 816 -10.82 -22.69 33.74
CA GLU A 816 -10.10 -23.92 33.36
C GLU A 816 -11.05 -25.08 32.95
N ALA A 817 -11.21 -25.31 31.63
CA ALA A 817 -11.93 -26.47 31.10
C ALA A 817 -10.98 -27.32 30.26
N ASN A 818 -10.76 -28.55 30.72
CA ASN A 818 -9.93 -29.53 30.02
C ASN A 818 -10.79 -30.31 29.02
N PHE A 819 -10.80 -29.90 27.74
CA PHE A 819 -11.49 -30.63 26.69
C PHE A 819 -10.59 -30.94 25.49
N SER A 820 -10.65 -32.14 24.96
CA SER A 820 -10.05 -32.47 23.68
C SER A 820 -11.12 -32.99 22.72
N ILE A 821 -10.95 -32.65 21.44
CA ILE A 821 -11.61 -33.35 20.35
C ILE A 821 -10.71 -34.53 20.00
N ILE A 822 -11.19 -35.75 20.26
CA ILE A 822 -10.38 -36.96 20.20
C ILE A 822 -10.93 -37.91 19.14
N PHE A 823 -10.20 -38.07 18.05
CA PHE A 823 -10.43 -39.14 17.08
C PHE A 823 -9.78 -40.42 17.60
N HIS A 824 -10.58 -41.48 17.67
CA HIS A 824 -10.15 -42.83 18.05
C HIS A 824 -10.22 -43.76 16.86
N ASP A 825 -9.57 -44.92 17.00
CA ASP A 825 -9.51 -46.16 16.19
C ASP A 825 -10.79 -46.47 15.35
N SER A 826 -11.15 -45.57 14.45
CA SER A 826 -12.45 -45.55 13.77
C SER A 826 -12.32 -46.30 12.47
N SER A 827 -13.11 -47.35 12.29
CA SER A 827 -13.13 -48.16 11.07
C SER A 827 -13.53 -47.42 9.77
N ASN A 828 -13.82 -46.10 9.85
CA ASN A 828 -14.25 -45.23 8.75
C ASN A 828 -13.45 -43.90 8.72
N ASP A 829 -12.28 -43.94 8.11
CA ASP A 829 -11.28 -42.85 7.95
C ASP A 829 -11.69 -41.68 7.02
N ILE A 830 -12.91 -41.16 7.12
CA ILE A 830 -13.37 -40.05 6.25
C ILE A 830 -13.92 -38.85 7.00
N SER A 831 -13.80 -38.81 8.34
CA SER A 831 -14.29 -37.68 9.12
C SER A 831 -13.69 -36.35 8.65
N TYR A 832 -14.50 -35.30 8.71
CA TYR A 832 -14.23 -34.04 8.02
C TYR A 832 -14.50 -32.87 8.95
N LEU A 833 -13.48 -32.04 9.16
CA LEU A 833 -13.55 -30.75 9.85
C LEU A 833 -13.17 -29.67 8.83
N GLU A 834 -14.09 -28.74 8.57
CA GLU A 834 -13.84 -27.60 7.70
C GLU A 834 -14.45 -26.32 8.27
N TYR A 835 -13.69 -25.23 8.31
CA TYR A 835 -14.07 -23.97 8.98
C TYR A 835 -14.53 -24.20 10.44
N CYS A 836 -13.71 -24.93 11.20
CA CYS A 836 -13.90 -25.13 12.63
C CYS A 836 -12.86 -24.34 13.43
N THR A 837 -13.30 -23.74 14.53
CA THR A 837 -12.44 -23.07 15.52
C THR A 837 -12.40 -23.87 16.81
N ILE A 838 -11.21 -24.31 17.22
CA ILE A 838 -10.96 -25.07 18.45
C ILE A 838 -10.03 -24.23 19.32
N THR A 839 -10.55 -23.68 20.42
CA THR A 839 -9.80 -22.70 21.20
C THR A 839 -10.00 -22.77 22.71
N GLY A 840 -8.96 -22.38 23.45
CA GLY A 840 -9.05 -22.16 24.90
C GLY A 840 -9.12 -23.43 25.75
N SER A 841 -8.68 -24.58 25.22
CA SER A 841 -8.61 -25.81 26.00
C SER A 841 -7.37 -25.85 26.89
N ASP A 842 -7.50 -26.34 28.12
CA ASP A 842 -6.33 -26.64 28.95
C ASP A 842 -5.60 -27.92 28.53
N THR A 843 -6.22 -28.72 27.68
CA THR A 843 -5.65 -29.94 27.08
C THR A 843 -5.27 -29.70 25.63
N CYS A 844 -4.94 -30.77 24.90
CA CYS A 844 -4.68 -30.66 23.47
C CYS A 844 -5.98 -30.31 22.75
N GLY A 845 -5.98 -29.33 21.84
CA GLY A 845 -7.17 -28.97 21.07
C GLY A 845 -7.72 -30.18 20.30
N LEU A 846 -6.83 -30.84 19.53
CA LEU A 846 -7.18 -31.96 18.67
C LEU A 846 -6.23 -33.15 18.86
N SER A 847 -6.75 -34.28 19.33
CA SER A 847 -5.99 -35.53 19.46
C SER A 847 -6.49 -36.56 18.44
N ILE A 848 -5.59 -37.09 17.64
CA ILE A 848 -5.88 -38.02 16.54
C ILE A 848 -5.12 -39.31 16.80
N ASN A 849 -5.84 -40.36 17.18
CA ASN A 849 -5.28 -41.64 17.58
C ASN A 849 -5.77 -42.73 16.63
N SER A 850 -4.86 -43.30 15.85
CA SER A 850 -5.15 -44.39 14.90
C SER A 850 -6.31 -44.09 13.93
N SER A 851 -6.44 -42.83 13.51
CA SER A 851 -7.51 -42.34 12.63
C SER A 851 -6.95 -41.32 11.64
N ASN A 852 -7.61 -41.16 10.48
CA ASN A 852 -7.13 -40.31 9.39
C ASN A 852 -8.19 -39.26 8.93
N PRO A 853 -8.61 -38.32 9.79
CA PRO A 853 -9.55 -37.26 9.40
C PRO A 853 -8.95 -36.27 8.39
N ASN A 854 -9.83 -35.58 7.66
CA ASN A 854 -9.48 -34.40 6.86
C ASN A 854 -9.83 -33.15 7.66
N ILE A 855 -8.85 -32.28 7.86
CA ILE A 855 -8.96 -31.05 8.63
C ILE A 855 -8.53 -29.92 7.70
N MET A 856 -9.47 -29.07 7.32
CA MET A 856 -9.28 -28.06 6.27
C MET A 856 -9.75 -26.70 6.74
N ASN A 857 -9.02 -25.61 6.46
CA ASN A 857 -9.48 -24.25 6.79
C ASN A 857 -9.88 -24.07 8.27
N CYS A 858 -9.24 -24.80 9.19
CA CYS A 858 -9.56 -24.78 10.60
C CYS A 858 -8.60 -23.87 11.37
N THR A 859 -9.11 -23.25 12.44
CA THR A 859 -8.31 -22.49 13.40
C THR A 859 -8.16 -23.28 14.70
N ILE A 860 -6.92 -23.51 15.13
CA ILE A 860 -6.59 -24.24 16.36
C ILE A 860 -5.68 -23.35 17.20
N SER A 861 -6.20 -22.78 18.28
CA SER A 861 -5.50 -21.72 18.99
C SER A 861 -5.64 -21.74 20.50
N ALA A 862 -4.69 -21.15 21.21
CA ALA A 862 -4.76 -20.92 22.65
C ALA A 862 -5.08 -22.18 23.48
N ASN A 863 -4.53 -23.35 23.09
CA ASN A 863 -4.66 -24.60 23.85
C ASN A 863 -3.39 -24.86 24.67
N SER A 864 -3.51 -25.35 25.91
CA SER A 864 -2.42 -25.40 26.91
C SER A 864 -1.65 -26.72 26.99
N SER A 865 -2.09 -27.78 26.29
CA SER A 865 -1.30 -29.02 26.10
C SER A 865 -1.02 -29.31 24.61
N GLY A 866 -0.81 -28.26 23.82
CA GLY A 866 -0.53 -28.29 22.40
C GLY A 866 -1.76 -28.16 21.50
N GLY A 867 -1.55 -27.77 20.24
CA GLY A 867 -2.63 -27.62 19.25
C GLY A 867 -3.17 -28.95 18.75
N VAL A 868 -2.33 -29.73 18.06
CA VAL A 868 -2.69 -31.01 17.43
C VAL A 868 -1.74 -32.13 17.86
N ARG A 869 -2.27 -33.30 18.20
CA ARG A 869 -1.47 -34.49 18.50
C ARG A 869 -1.87 -35.66 17.60
N CYS A 870 -0.92 -36.25 16.90
CA CYS A 870 -1.09 -37.43 16.05
C CYS A 870 -0.34 -38.63 16.65
N VAL A 871 -1.06 -39.72 16.90
CA VAL A 871 -0.52 -40.98 17.42
C VAL A 871 -0.99 -42.12 16.52
N GLN A 872 -0.05 -42.84 15.90
CA GLN A 872 -0.36 -43.88 14.90
C GLN A 872 -1.32 -43.41 13.78
N ALA A 873 -1.25 -42.12 13.42
CA ALA A 873 -2.25 -41.45 12.59
C ALA A 873 -1.62 -40.79 11.35
N SER A 874 -2.38 -40.72 10.26
CA SER A 874 -1.99 -40.10 8.99
C SER A 874 -3.11 -39.17 8.45
N PRO A 875 -3.55 -38.16 9.24
CA PRO A 875 -4.57 -37.21 8.80
C PRO A 875 -4.08 -36.30 7.66
N ASN A 876 -5.03 -35.70 6.95
CA ASN A 876 -4.77 -34.57 6.06
C ASN A 876 -5.10 -33.27 6.81
N ILE A 877 -4.12 -32.36 6.90
CA ILE A 877 -4.25 -31.06 7.58
C ILE A 877 -3.86 -29.98 6.56
N ILE A 878 -4.84 -29.25 6.05
CA ILE A 878 -4.68 -28.39 4.87
C ILE A 878 -5.23 -26.99 5.17
N GLU A 879 -4.49 -25.94 4.82
CA GLU A 879 -4.96 -24.54 4.97
C GLU A 879 -5.38 -24.19 6.41
N CYS A 880 -4.77 -24.84 7.41
CA CYS A 880 -5.10 -24.62 8.82
C CYS A 880 -4.21 -23.57 9.45
N ASN A 881 -4.78 -22.78 10.36
CA ASN A 881 -4.06 -21.84 11.20
C ASN A 881 -3.91 -22.41 12.62
N ILE A 882 -2.71 -22.84 12.96
CA ILE A 882 -2.35 -23.45 14.26
C ILE A 882 -1.47 -22.45 15.00
N PHE A 883 -2.06 -21.64 15.88
CA PHE A 883 -1.34 -20.53 16.46
C PHE A 883 -1.60 -20.27 17.95
N GLY A 884 -0.58 -19.79 18.65
CA GLY A 884 -0.71 -19.39 20.06
C GLY A 884 -1.01 -20.56 21.01
N ASN A 885 -0.74 -21.81 20.62
CA ASN A 885 -0.87 -22.96 21.49
C ASN A 885 0.38 -23.13 22.35
N CYS A 886 0.21 -23.56 23.59
CA CYS A 886 1.28 -23.84 24.54
C CYS A 886 1.24 -25.33 24.89
N HIS A 887 2.38 -26.01 25.01
CA HIS A 887 2.45 -27.30 25.69
C HIS A 887 3.17 -27.12 27.03
N GLU A 888 2.37 -27.00 28.09
CA GLU A 888 2.88 -26.80 29.45
C GLU A 888 3.51 -28.07 30.05
N GLY A 889 4.53 -27.89 30.87
CA GLY A 889 5.25 -28.95 31.56
C GLY A 889 6.61 -29.30 30.94
N ALA A 890 7.57 -29.69 31.79
CA ALA A 890 8.96 -29.96 31.38
C ALA A 890 9.18 -31.11 30.36
N PHE A 891 8.12 -31.85 30.02
CA PHE A 891 8.09 -32.89 28.98
C PHE A 891 7.06 -32.57 27.89
N GLY A 892 6.55 -31.34 27.87
CA GLY A 892 5.55 -30.89 26.92
C GLY A 892 6.20 -30.59 25.58
N ASP A 893 6.05 -31.52 24.64
CA ASP A 893 6.63 -31.43 23.31
C ASP A 893 5.55 -31.11 22.26
N GLY A 894 5.89 -30.33 21.24
CA GLY A 894 4.97 -29.99 20.15
C GLY A 894 3.92 -28.97 20.55
N GLY A 895 4.33 -27.70 20.70
CA GLY A 895 3.42 -26.61 21.07
C GLY A 895 2.30 -26.42 20.04
N GLY A 896 2.65 -26.33 18.76
CA GLY A 896 1.68 -26.37 17.67
C GLY A 896 1.20 -27.79 17.39
N MET A 897 2.13 -28.69 17.09
CA MET A 897 1.85 -30.07 16.71
C MET A 897 2.83 -31.09 17.31
N LEU A 898 2.30 -32.20 17.83
CA LEU A 898 3.05 -33.39 18.24
C LEU A 898 2.69 -34.57 17.34
N ILE A 899 3.69 -35.17 16.69
CA ILE A 899 3.54 -36.28 15.73
C ILE A 899 4.42 -37.43 16.22
N GLU A 900 3.80 -38.53 16.64
CA GLU A 900 4.51 -39.63 17.29
C GLU A 900 3.92 -41.02 16.95
N ASP A 901 4.60 -42.06 17.42
CA ASP A 901 4.27 -43.48 17.26
C ASP A 901 4.01 -43.90 15.80
N GLY A 902 4.92 -43.58 14.88
CA GLY A 902 4.83 -43.99 13.48
C GLY A 902 3.74 -43.27 12.67
N SER A 903 3.37 -42.05 13.08
CA SER A 903 2.40 -41.21 12.38
C SER A 903 2.97 -40.66 11.08
N SER A 904 2.13 -40.48 10.06
CA SER A 904 2.51 -39.96 8.73
C SER A 904 1.49 -38.96 8.18
N PRO A 905 1.23 -37.85 8.89
CA PRO A 905 0.26 -36.84 8.43
C PRO A 905 0.75 -36.15 7.15
N TYR A 906 -0.20 -35.76 6.31
CA TYR A 906 0.01 -34.82 5.21
C TYR A 906 -0.41 -33.42 5.66
N ILE A 907 0.53 -32.49 5.66
CA ILE A 907 0.34 -31.12 6.17
C ILE A 907 0.68 -30.15 5.05
N SER A 908 -0.28 -29.35 4.58
CA SER A 908 -0.04 -28.44 3.45
C SER A 908 -0.70 -27.08 3.59
N TYR A 909 -0.02 -26.00 3.18
CA TYR A 909 -0.56 -24.63 3.22
C TYR A 909 -0.97 -24.18 4.63
N CYS A 910 -0.38 -24.78 5.67
CA CYS A 910 -0.71 -24.47 7.05
C CYS A 910 0.21 -23.38 7.61
N ASN A 911 -0.36 -22.51 8.44
CA ASN A 911 0.37 -21.54 9.24
C ASN A 911 0.53 -22.04 10.67
N ILE A 912 1.75 -22.39 11.06
CA ILE A 912 2.11 -22.88 12.40
C ILE A 912 2.91 -21.79 13.09
N ALA A 913 2.20 -20.90 13.79
CA ALA A 913 2.76 -19.64 14.24
C ALA A 913 2.63 -19.38 15.75
N SER A 914 3.64 -18.77 16.35
CA SER A 914 3.56 -18.27 17.74
C SER A 914 3.17 -19.32 18.78
N ASN A 915 3.47 -20.60 18.53
CA ASN A 915 3.23 -21.67 19.49
C ASN A 915 4.44 -21.82 20.42
N SER A 916 4.21 -22.33 21.63
CA SER A 916 5.25 -22.53 22.63
C SER A 916 5.26 -23.95 23.20
N ALA A 917 6.44 -24.46 23.50
CA ALA A 917 6.62 -25.74 24.20
C ALA A 917 7.60 -25.55 25.36
N GLU A 918 7.23 -25.98 26.57
CA GLU A 918 8.18 -26.02 27.69
C GLU A 918 9.27 -27.07 27.46
N GLY A 919 8.94 -28.15 26.76
CA GLY A 919 9.88 -29.14 26.24
C GLY A 919 10.42 -28.75 24.87
N LYS A 920 10.31 -29.67 23.91
CA LYS A 920 10.92 -29.60 22.57
C LYS A 920 9.89 -29.31 21.48
N GLY A 921 10.30 -28.65 20.40
CA GLY A 921 9.43 -28.44 19.23
C GLY A 921 8.31 -27.43 19.52
N GLY A 922 8.63 -26.14 19.57
CA GLY A 922 7.64 -25.10 19.80
C GLY A 922 6.54 -25.11 18.73
N GLY A 923 6.93 -25.21 17.46
CA GLY A 923 6.00 -25.41 16.34
C GLY A 923 5.61 -26.87 16.18
N LEU A 924 6.57 -27.73 15.82
CA LEU A 924 6.35 -29.16 15.60
C LEU A 924 7.37 -30.01 16.37
N ALA A 925 6.91 -31.12 16.94
CA ALA A 925 7.74 -32.21 17.43
C ALA A 925 7.36 -33.51 16.72
N ILE A 926 8.33 -34.16 16.07
CA ILE A 926 8.15 -35.37 15.27
C ILE A 926 9.06 -36.48 15.81
N LYS A 927 8.47 -37.59 16.25
CA LYS A 927 9.11 -38.58 17.11
C LYS A 927 8.70 -40.01 16.79
N ASP A 928 9.42 -40.98 17.33
CA ASP A 928 9.05 -42.39 17.34
C ASP A 928 8.74 -42.96 15.95
N PHE A 929 9.71 -42.92 15.04
CA PHE A 929 9.61 -43.47 13.67
C PHE A 929 8.53 -42.82 12.78
N SER A 930 8.18 -41.55 13.04
CA SER A 930 7.14 -40.84 12.30
C SER A 930 7.67 -40.17 11.02
N THR A 931 6.85 -40.11 9.96
CA THR A 931 7.23 -39.59 8.64
C THR A 931 6.17 -38.64 8.09
N ALA A 932 6.10 -37.43 8.64
CA ALA A 932 5.21 -36.38 8.13
C ALA A 932 5.69 -35.84 6.77
N LEU A 933 4.75 -35.54 5.87
CA LEU A 933 4.98 -34.80 4.63
C LEU A 933 4.41 -33.39 4.80
N ILE A 934 5.28 -32.38 4.74
CA ILE A 934 4.96 -30.99 5.04
C ILE A 934 5.32 -30.14 3.81
N GLU A 935 4.32 -29.49 3.21
CA GLU A 935 4.46 -28.77 1.94
C GLU A 935 3.82 -27.37 1.99
N HIS A 936 4.46 -26.32 1.45
CA HIS A 936 3.88 -24.97 1.39
C HIS A 936 3.48 -24.38 2.77
N CYS A 937 4.14 -24.82 3.84
CA CYS A 937 3.80 -24.40 5.21
C CYS A 937 4.75 -23.33 5.76
N THR A 938 4.20 -22.45 6.60
CA THR A 938 4.99 -21.52 7.42
C THR A 938 5.09 -22.05 8.85
N VAL A 939 6.32 -22.11 9.39
CA VAL A 939 6.60 -22.45 10.79
C VAL A 939 7.36 -21.28 11.39
N VAL A 940 6.64 -20.35 12.03
CA VAL A 940 7.18 -19.03 12.36
C VAL A 940 6.90 -18.56 13.78
N TYR A 941 7.82 -17.79 14.37
CA TYR A 941 7.68 -17.23 15.72
C TYR A 941 7.43 -18.25 16.83
N ASN A 942 7.76 -19.52 16.63
CA ASN A 942 7.53 -20.54 17.65
C ASN A 942 8.67 -20.56 18.68
N LEU A 943 8.33 -20.90 19.92
CA LEU A 943 9.24 -20.88 21.06
C LEU A 943 9.37 -22.27 21.68
N SER A 944 10.59 -22.75 21.89
CA SER A 944 10.87 -23.90 22.75
C SER A 944 11.77 -23.49 23.91
N ASN A 945 11.38 -23.86 25.14
CA ASN A 945 12.23 -23.70 26.32
C ASN A 945 13.33 -24.77 26.41
N ALA A 946 13.45 -25.66 25.43
CA ALA A 946 14.55 -26.62 25.28
C ALA A 946 15.18 -26.57 23.88
N LEU A 947 14.74 -27.46 22.97
CA LEU A 947 15.37 -27.73 21.67
C LEU A 947 14.31 -27.70 20.56
N GLY A 948 14.66 -27.18 19.39
CA GLY A 948 13.71 -27.13 18.26
C GLY A 948 12.66 -26.05 18.48
N GLY A 949 13.01 -24.78 18.24
CA GLY A 949 12.06 -23.67 18.39
C GLY A 949 10.90 -23.82 17.41
N GLY A 950 11.23 -23.96 16.13
CA GLY A 950 10.30 -24.31 15.07
C GLY A 950 10.00 -25.80 15.09
N ILE A 951 11.01 -26.62 14.78
CA ILE A 951 10.84 -28.07 14.54
C ILE A 951 11.84 -28.88 15.36
N TYR A 952 11.37 -29.98 15.92
CA TYR A 952 12.17 -30.99 16.60
C TYR A 952 11.94 -32.39 16.02
N LEU A 953 13.01 -33.14 15.74
CA LEU A 953 12.98 -34.50 15.20
C LEU A 953 13.78 -35.46 16.10
N GLU A 954 13.17 -36.58 16.52
CA GLU A 954 13.89 -37.68 17.21
C GLU A 954 13.48 -39.10 16.79
N ASP A 955 14.33 -40.08 17.10
CA ASP A 955 14.05 -41.52 17.03
C ASP A 955 13.63 -42.02 15.63
N ASN A 956 14.52 -41.83 14.64
CA ASN A 956 14.36 -42.25 13.24
C ASN A 956 13.11 -41.67 12.57
N SER A 957 12.75 -40.44 12.94
CA SER A 957 11.61 -39.73 12.37
C SER A 957 12.04 -38.91 11.16
N ASN A 958 11.79 -39.46 9.98
CA ASN A 958 12.35 -38.95 8.72
C ASN A 958 11.30 -38.14 7.95
N ALA A 959 10.93 -36.98 8.49
CA ALA A 959 9.98 -36.07 7.85
C ALA A 959 10.52 -35.46 6.55
N ILE A 960 9.60 -35.09 5.65
CA ILE A 960 9.88 -34.42 4.38
C ILE A 960 9.29 -33.02 4.43
N PHE A 961 10.13 -32.01 4.16
CA PHE A 961 9.75 -30.61 4.06
C PHE A 961 10.04 -30.14 2.64
N ASN A 962 8.99 -29.79 1.90
CA ASN A 962 9.10 -29.18 0.57
C ASN A 962 8.50 -27.78 0.61
N ASN A 963 9.14 -26.79 -0.02
CA ASN A 963 8.55 -25.47 -0.20
C ASN A 963 8.02 -24.92 1.13
N CYS A 964 8.85 -24.90 2.18
CA CYS A 964 8.44 -24.45 3.51
C CYS A 964 9.24 -23.24 3.94
N THR A 965 8.67 -22.39 4.80
CA THR A 965 9.39 -21.28 5.43
C THR A 965 9.45 -21.49 6.94
N VAL A 966 10.64 -21.72 7.48
CA VAL A 966 10.93 -21.90 8.92
C VAL A 966 11.71 -20.69 9.40
N SER A 967 11.01 -19.71 9.96
CA SER A 967 11.63 -18.40 10.24
C SER A 967 11.27 -17.81 11.59
N ASP A 968 12.19 -17.03 12.16
CA ASP A 968 11.94 -16.24 13.37
C ASP A 968 11.55 -17.09 14.59
N ASN A 969 11.95 -18.37 14.62
CA ASN A 969 11.71 -19.27 15.74
C ASN A 969 12.85 -19.21 16.77
N ASN A 970 12.53 -19.52 18.03
CA ASN A 970 13.47 -19.42 19.13
C ASN A 970 13.51 -20.72 19.95
N ALA A 971 14.70 -21.27 20.16
CA ALA A 971 14.94 -22.32 21.14
C ALA A 971 15.85 -21.79 22.25
N LEU A 972 15.64 -22.13 23.52
CA LEU A 972 16.57 -21.72 24.58
C LEU A 972 17.96 -22.37 24.48
N MET A 973 18.09 -23.53 23.82
CA MET A 973 19.37 -24.25 23.72
C MET A 973 19.92 -24.34 22.29
N ASN A 974 19.30 -25.14 21.41
CA ASN A 974 19.81 -25.40 20.05
C ASN A 974 18.67 -25.70 19.09
N GLY A 975 18.89 -25.39 17.81
CA GLY A 975 17.96 -25.63 16.73
C GLY A 975 16.76 -24.70 16.86
N GLY A 976 17.00 -23.40 16.86
CA GLY A 976 15.94 -22.41 16.75
C GLY A 976 14.98 -22.73 15.62
N GLY A 977 15.51 -23.01 14.43
CA GLY A 977 14.73 -23.49 13.28
C GLY A 977 14.39 -24.96 13.41
N ILE A 978 15.38 -25.84 13.17
CA ILE A 978 15.22 -27.29 13.16
C ILE A 978 16.28 -27.96 14.04
N TYR A 979 15.85 -28.80 14.97
CA TYR A 979 16.71 -29.67 15.75
C TYR A 979 16.55 -31.13 15.34
N ILE A 980 17.67 -31.82 15.07
CA ILE A 980 17.68 -33.19 14.57
C ILE A 980 18.48 -34.11 15.49
N TRP A 981 17.83 -35.15 16.01
CA TRP A 981 18.47 -36.21 16.81
C TRP A 981 18.10 -37.58 16.26
N ASP A 982 19.10 -38.35 15.81
CA ASP A 982 18.91 -39.74 15.36
C ASP A 982 17.84 -39.90 14.28
N SER A 983 17.75 -38.91 13.40
CA SER A 983 16.75 -38.83 12.32
C SER A 983 17.39 -38.24 11.07
N ASP A 984 16.84 -38.58 9.91
CA ASP A 984 17.34 -38.22 8.58
C ASP A 984 16.24 -37.52 7.77
N PRO A 985 15.84 -36.29 8.14
CA PRO A 985 14.81 -35.56 7.39
C PRO A 985 15.30 -35.20 5.98
N THR A 986 14.35 -35.02 5.07
CA THR A 986 14.59 -34.39 3.77
C THR A 986 14.04 -32.97 3.81
N VAL A 987 14.89 -31.97 3.58
CA VAL A 987 14.50 -30.56 3.52
C VAL A 987 14.88 -30.05 2.14
N LYS A 988 13.88 -29.57 1.40
CA LYS A 988 14.02 -29.20 0.00
C LYS A 988 13.22 -27.96 -0.32
N SER A 989 13.80 -27.05 -1.11
CA SER A 989 13.13 -25.82 -1.52
C SER A 989 12.57 -25.03 -0.33
N ALA A 990 13.24 -25.08 0.83
CA ALA A 990 12.79 -24.41 2.04
C ALA A 990 13.66 -23.20 2.38
N ILE A 991 13.05 -22.19 2.99
CA ILE A 991 13.76 -21.05 3.59
C ILE A 991 13.86 -21.27 5.10
N ILE A 992 15.07 -21.30 5.63
CA ILE A 992 15.35 -21.38 7.07
C ILE A 992 16.10 -20.11 7.47
N SER A 993 15.40 -19.15 8.07
CA SER A 993 15.98 -17.83 8.32
C SER A 993 15.68 -17.22 9.68
N ARG A 994 16.54 -16.31 10.16
CA ARG A 994 16.31 -15.51 11.38
C ARG A 994 15.94 -16.31 12.63
N ASN A 995 16.33 -17.57 12.70
CA ASN A 995 16.05 -18.39 13.88
C ASN A 995 17.11 -18.14 14.97
N ILE A 996 16.66 -18.09 16.22
CA ILE A 996 17.49 -17.83 17.40
C ILE A 996 17.98 -19.15 17.99
N ASN A 997 19.28 -19.24 18.28
CA ASN A 997 19.98 -20.46 18.71
C ASN A 997 20.05 -21.58 17.65
N LYS A 998 20.48 -21.17 16.45
CA LYS A 998 20.85 -21.93 15.23
C LYS A 998 19.69 -22.18 14.28
N GLY A 999 19.98 -22.17 12.98
CA GLY A 999 19.04 -22.54 11.93
C GLY A 999 18.74 -24.03 12.01
N ILE A 1000 19.67 -24.87 11.56
CA ILE A 1000 19.62 -26.33 11.72
C ILE A 1000 20.73 -26.81 12.65
N TYR A 1001 20.41 -27.72 13.58
CA TYR A 1001 21.37 -28.40 14.43
C TYR A 1001 21.29 -29.93 14.34
N PHE A 1002 22.38 -30.56 13.89
CA PHE A 1002 22.55 -32.01 13.83
C PHE A 1002 23.24 -32.54 15.09
N ASN A 1003 22.52 -33.24 15.96
CA ASN A 1003 23.08 -33.76 17.22
C ASN A 1003 23.84 -35.09 17.04
N SER A 1004 23.38 -35.98 16.16
CA SER A 1004 24.01 -37.27 15.86
C SER A 1004 24.64 -37.27 14.46
N THR A 1005 25.31 -38.35 14.06
CA THR A 1005 25.87 -38.54 12.70
C THR A 1005 24.76 -38.80 11.66
N ALA A 1006 23.74 -37.95 11.67
CA ALA A 1006 22.62 -37.99 10.74
C ALA A 1006 23.09 -37.67 9.30
N SER A 1007 22.38 -38.23 8.35
CA SER A 1007 22.59 -38.15 6.90
C SER A 1007 21.45 -37.42 6.17
N GLY A 1008 20.68 -36.61 6.93
CA GLY A 1008 19.57 -35.81 6.40
C GLY A 1008 19.94 -35.09 5.11
N THR A 1009 18.99 -35.03 4.18
CA THR A 1009 19.20 -34.49 2.85
C THR A 1009 18.74 -33.04 2.81
N LEU A 1010 19.66 -32.11 2.57
CA LEU A 1010 19.37 -30.67 2.42
C LEU A 1010 19.75 -30.25 0.99
N MET A 1011 18.77 -29.89 0.16
CA MET A 1011 19.01 -29.43 -1.21
C MET A 1011 18.08 -28.30 -1.63
N TYR A 1012 18.54 -27.40 -2.51
CA TYR A 1012 17.77 -26.25 -3.01
C TYR A 1012 17.14 -25.39 -1.90
N ASN A 1013 17.77 -25.29 -0.73
CA ASN A 1013 17.25 -24.47 0.37
C ASN A 1013 17.96 -23.12 0.43
N ASP A 1014 17.33 -22.18 1.12
CA ASP A 1014 17.99 -20.95 1.55
C ASP A 1014 18.18 -20.92 3.07
N PHE A 1015 19.37 -20.54 3.51
CA PHE A 1015 19.73 -20.42 4.92
C PHE A 1015 20.31 -19.04 5.22
N PHE A 1016 19.51 -18.20 5.89
CA PHE A 1016 19.88 -16.80 6.08
C PHE A 1016 19.74 -16.30 7.52
N ASP A 1017 20.75 -15.57 8.00
CA ASP A 1017 20.70 -14.82 9.26
C ASP A 1017 20.24 -15.61 10.50
N ASN A 1018 20.60 -16.90 10.61
CA ASN A 1018 20.27 -17.67 11.81
C ASN A 1018 21.32 -17.44 12.92
N GLU A 1019 20.90 -16.92 14.07
CA GLU A 1019 21.79 -16.63 15.19
C GLU A 1019 22.46 -17.91 15.71
N GLY A 1020 23.79 -17.93 15.83
CA GLY A 1020 24.54 -19.11 16.26
C GLY A 1020 24.86 -20.11 15.13
N GLY A 1021 24.46 -19.80 13.89
CA GLY A 1021 24.88 -20.47 12.67
C GLY A 1021 23.73 -21.10 11.89
N ASN A 1022 23.80 -20.99 10.56
CA ASN A 1022 22.82 -21.54 9.62
C ASN A 1022 22.67 -23.05 9.73
N ILE A 1023 23.79 -23.80 9.70
CA ILE A 1023 23.81 -25.26 9.81
C ILE A 1023 24.98 -25.64 10.72
N THR A 1024 24.70 -26.34 11.83
CA THR A 1024 25.69 -26.62 12.86
C THR A 1024 25.54 -28.03 13.46
N GLY A 1025 26.51 -28.44 14.28
CA GLY A 1025 26.57 -29.79 14.85
C GLY A 1025 27.35 -30.76 13.97
N ASN A 1026 26.90 -32.01 13.88
CA ASN A 1026 27.47 -33.06 13.02
C ASN A 1026 26.95 -32.92 11.58
N VAL A 1027 27.28 -31.80 10.93
CA VAL A 1027 26.82 -31.48 9.58
C VAL A 1027 27.34 -32.53 8.57
N PRO A 1028 26.48 -33.06 7.68
CA PRO A 1028 26.94 -33.94 6.60
C PRO A 1028 28.04 -33.28 5.72
N PRO A 1029 28.96 -34.07 5.14
CA PRO A 1029 30.01 -33.53 4.27
C PRO A 1029 29.44 -32.70 3.11
N ASP A 1030 30.22 -31.69 2.68
CA ASP A 1030 29.96 -30.82 1.53
C ASP A 1030 28.76 -29.85 1.65
N ILE A 1031 27.88 -30.02 2.65
CA ILE A 1031 26.80 -29.06 2.95
C ILE A 1031 27.39 -27.74 3.45
N GLY A 1032 26.95 -26.63 2.87
CA GLY A 1032 27.42 -25.27 3.19
C GLY A 1032 28.80 -24.92 2.66
N ILE A 1033 29.44 -25.79 1.86
CA ILE A 1033 30.70 -25.47 1.18
C ILE A 1033 30.39 -24.97 -0.24
N LEU A 1034 30.40 -23.63 -0.40
CA LEU A 1034 30.07 -22.97 -1.65
C LEU A 1034 31.08 -23.28 -2.75
N THR A 1035 30.74 -24.20 -3.65
CA THR A 1035 31.66 -24.77 -4.67
C THR A 1035 31.10 -24.71 -6.08
N THR A 1036 29.86 -24.29 -6.25
CA THR A 1036 29.17 -24.19 -7.54
C THR A 1036 28.22 -22.99 -7.53
N THR A 1037 27.46 -22.80 -8.61
CA THR A 1037 26.39 -21.81 -8.71
C THR A 1037 25.07 -22.47 -9.09
N ASN A 1038 23.95 -21.92 -8.63
CA ASN A 1038 22.60 -22.36 -9.01
C ASN A 1038 22.23 -21.84 -10.42
N ILE A 1039 20.98 -22.03 -10.84
CA ILE A 1039 20.49 -21.61 -12.16
C ILE A 1039 20.44 -20.08 -12.31
N ASN A 1040 20.24 -19.35 -11.20
CA ASN A 1040 20.24 -17.89 -11.15
C ASN A 1040 21.65 -17.29 -11.16
N GLY A 1041 22.68 -18.12 -10.97
CA GLY A 1041 24.07 -17.69 -10.89
C GLY A 1041 24.55 -17.37 -9.48
N ASP A 1042 23.72 -17.61 -8.46
CA ASP A 1042 24.06 -17.41 -7.05
C ASP A 1042 25.04 -18.48 -6.58
N SER A 1043 25.94 -18.09 -5.67
CA SER A 1043 26.92 -18.99 -5.08
C SER A 1043 26.24 -19.99 -4.15
N CYS A 1044 26.36 -21.28 -4.44
CA CYS A 1044 25.71 -22.33 -3.67
C CYS A 1044 26.65 -23.50 -3.36
N ASP A 1045 26.25 -24.35 -2.43
CA ASP A 1045 26.93 -25.63 -2.21
C ASP A 1045 26.61 -26.65 -3.32
N ILE A 1046 27.22 -27.84 -3.25
CA ILE A 1046 27.04 -28.89 -4.27
C ILE A 1046 25.60 -29.46 -4.32
N PHE A 1047 24.78 -29.14 -3.32
CA PHE A 1047 23.37 -29.52 -3.24
C PHE A 1047 22.43 -28.37 -3.60
N TYR A 1048 22.98 -27.28 -4.15
CA TYR A 1048 22.26 -26.07 -4.56
C TYR A 1048 21.60 -25.32 -3.40
N ASN A 1049 22.08 -25.49 -2.16
CA ASN A 1049 21.65 -24.62 -1.08
C ASN A 1049 22.34 -23.25 -1.18
N ILE A 1050 21.55 -22.19 -1.08
CA ILE A 1050 21.97 -20.80 -1.03
C ILE A 1050 21.98 -20.28 0.41
N PHE A 1051 22.66 -19.16 0.63
CA PHE A 1051 22.89 -18.56 1.95
C PHE A 1051 22.79 -17.03 1.86
N GLU A 1052 21.77 -16.57 1.15
CA GLU A 1052 21.59 -15.17 0.75
C GLU A 1052 20.29 -14.63 1.39
N ASP A 1053 20.09 -13.32 1.41
CA ASP A 1053 18.86 -12.77 2.00
C ASP A 1053 17.63 -13.19 1.16
N PRO A 1054 16.62 -13.88 1.72
CA PRO A 1054 15.43 -14.26 0.97
C PRO A 1054 14.57 -13.06 0.55
N LEU A 1055 14.82 -11.86 1.08
CA LEU A 1055 14.09 -10.62 0.77
C LEU A 1055 12.58 -10.76 0.98
N PHE A 1056 12.15 -11.10 2.21
CA PHE A 1056 10.71 -11.13 2.53
C PHE A 1056 10.09 -9.72 2.58
N VAL A 1057 8.82 -9.59 2.20
CA VAL A 1057 8.07 -8.31 2.18
C VAL A 1057 7.99 -7.65 3.57
N ASP A 1058 7.46 -8.36 4.57
CA ASP A 1058 7.42 -7.89 5.96
C ASP A 1058 7.47 -9.08 6.93
N PRO A 1059 8.67 -9.63 7.19
CA PRO A 1059 8.84 -10.73 8.11
C PRO A 1059 8.65 -10.33 9.58
N THR A 1060 8.33 -9.07 9.92
CA THR A 1060 7.99 -8.68 11.30
C THR A 1060 6.48 -8.63 11.52
N GLY A 1061 5.72 -8.33 10.47
CA GLY A 1061 4.26 -8.42 10.42
C GLY A 1061 3.71 -9.79 10.01
N GLY A 1062 4.57 -10.81 9.87
CA GLY A 1062 4.18 -12.16 9.48
C GLY A 1062 4.00 -12.39 7.97
N ASN A 1063 4.41 -11.44 7.13
CA ASN A 1063 4.33 -11.53 5.68
C ASN A 1063 5.66 -12.05 5.08
N PHE A 1064 5.70 -13.35 4.81
CA PHE A 1064 6.86 -14.07 4.25
C PHE A 1064 6.80 -14.23 2.73
N ASN A 1065 6.01 -13.42 2.01
CA ASN A 1065 6.09 -13.38 0.55
C ASN A 1065 7.46 -12.83 0.11
N LEU A 1066 7.99 -13.31 -1.02
CA LEU A 1066 9.25 -12.86 -1.58
C LEU A 1066 9.09 -11.48 -2.25
N GLN A 1067 10.13 -10.65 -2.20
CA GLN A 1067 10.23 -9.41 -2.96
C GLN A 1067 10.89 -9.67 -4.33
N GLN A 1068 10.63 -8.78 -5.29
CA GLN A 1068 11.30 -8.80 -6.58
C GLN A 1068 12.83 -8.76 -6.40
N GLY A 1069 13.53 -9.69 -7.05
CA GLY A 1069 14.99 -9.81 -6.94
C GLY A 1069 15.47 -10.69 -5.79
N SER A 1070 14.56 -11.36 -5.09
CA SER A 1070 14.92 -12.42 -4.14
C SER A 1070 15.74 -13.52 -4.84
N PRO A 1071 16.83 -14.00 -4.24
CA PRO A 1071 17.62 -15.12 -4.75
C PRO A 1071 16.85 -16.45 -4.70
N CYS A 1072 15.72 -16.49 -3.99
CA CYS A 1072 14.85 -17.65 -3.85
C CYS A 1072 13.92 -17.86 -5.06
N ILE A 1073 13.72 -16.83 -5.89
CA ILE A 1073 12.85 -16.89 -7.08
C ILE A 1073 13.52 -17.78 -8.14
N ASP A 1074 12.81 -18.71 -8.76
CA ASP A 1074 13.30 -19.69 -9.74
C ASP A 1074 14.45 -20.59 -9.24
N ALA A 1075 14.74 -20.61 -7.93
CA ALA A 1075 15.92 -21.26 -7.37
C ALA A 1075 15.65 -22.62 -6.70
N GLY A 1076 14.39 -23.04 -6.64
CA GLY A 1076 13.98 -24.32 -6.10
C GLY A 1076 14.34 -25.50 -7.00
N ASP A 1077 13.84 -26.69 -6.66
CA ASP A 1077 14.18 -27.87 -7.44
C ASP A 1077 13.54 -27.83 -8.84
N PRO A 1078 14.32 -27.89 -9.93
CA PRO A 1078 13.79 -27.85 -11.29
C PRO A 1078 12.97 -29.09 -11.67
N ASP A 1079 13.05 -30.19 -10.91
CA ASP A 1079 12.23 -31.37 -11.11
C ASP A 1079 10.88 -31.30 -10.36
N SER A 1080 10.65 -30.26 -9.54
CA SER A 1080 9.34 -29.98 -8.93
C SER A 1080 8.33 -29.48 -9.98
N PRO A 1081 7.01 -29.55 -9.70
CA PRO A 1081 6.02 -28.84 -10.50
C PRO A 1081 6.38 -27.36 -10.63
N LEU A 1082 6.13 -26.77 -11.80
CA LEU A 1082 6.29 -25.33 -12.01
C LEU A 1082 5.35 -24.55 -11.10
N ASP A 1083 5.76 -23.34 -10.73
CA ASP A 1083 4.90 -22.41 -10.02
C ASP A 1083 3.70 -21.98 -10.89
N PRO A 1084 2.63 -21.42 -10.30
CA PRO A 1084 1.42 -21.05 -11.05
C PRO A 1084 1.62 -20.09 -12.22
N ASP A 1085 2.70 -19.29 -12.21
CA ASP A 1085 3.13 -18.42 -13.30
C ASP A 1085 3.95 -19.15 -14.40
N SER A 1086 4.09 -20.48 -14.26
CA SER A 1086 4.79 -21.40 -15.15
C SER A 1086 6.32 -21.25 -15.17
N THR A 1087 6.92 -20.72 -14.11
CA THR A 1087 8.36 -20.65 -13.93
C THR A 1087 8.88 -21.78 -13.02
N ILE A 1088 10.19 -21.84 -12.80
CA ILE A 1088 10.78 -22.89 -11.96
C ILE A 1088 10.33 -22.64 -10.52
N ALA A 1089 10.05 -23.72 -9.78
CA ALA A 1089 9.61 -23.61 -8.40
C ALA A 1089 10.53 -22.70 -7.57
N ASP A 1090 9.94 -21.77 -6.83
CA ASP A 1090 10.62 -20.91 -5.88
C ASP A 1090 11.03 -21.68 -4.62
N ILE A 1091 12.05 -21.18 -3.93
CA ILE A 1091 12.41 -21.63 -2.58
C ILE A 1091 11.48 -20.94 -1.58
N GLY A 1092 10.81 -21.70 -0.70
CA GLY A 1092 9.96 -21.19 0.37
C GLY A 1092 8.50 -21.60 0.27
N ALA A 1093 7.69 -21.16 1.25
CA ALA A 1093 6.26 -21.46 1.33
C ALA A 1093 5.40 -20.77 0.27
N PHE A 1094 5.84 -19.62 -0.22
CA PHE A 1094 5.11 -18.78 -1.17
C PHE A 1094 5.95 -18.61 -2.43
N TYR A 1095 5.31 -18.73 -3.60
CA TYR A 1095 5.92 -18.37 -4.87
C TYR A 1095 5.75 -16.88 -5.15
N PHE A 1096 6.63 -16.33 -5.96
CA PHE A 1096 6.59 -14.97 -6.48
C PHE A 1096 6.03 -15.00 -7.90
N ASP A 1097 4.95 -14.27 -8.16
CA ASP A 1097 4.39 -14.18 -9.50
C ASP A 1097 5.26 -13.31 -10.42
N GLN A 1098 6.00 -13.94 -11.34
CA GLN A 1098 6.90 -13.31 -12.29
C GLN A 1098 6.23 -12.89 -13.60
N SER A 1099 4.90 -13.04 -13.72
CA SER A 1099 4.18 -12.67 -14.96
C SER A 1099 4.27 -11.17 -15.30
N GLY A 1100 4.82 -10.34 -14.42
CA GLY A 1100 5.12 -8.92 -14.62
C GLY A 1100 6.54 -8.55 -15.10
N THR A 1101 7.49 -9.48 -15.29
CA THR A 1101 8.94 -9.15 -15.46
C THR A 1101 9.63 -9.71 -16.73
N GLY A 1102 9.37 -9.11 -17.91
CA GLY A 1102 10.39 -8.94 -18.97
C GLY A 1102 10.52 -9.94 -20.15
N ILE A 1103 10.42 -9.39 -21.37
CA ILE A 1103 10.51 -10.00 -22.72
C ILE A 1103 9.37 -10.96 -23.08
N ALA A 1104 8.40 -10.42 -23.81
CA ALA A 1104 7.48 -11.18 -24.63
C ALA A 1104 8.23 -12.21 -25.51
N LYS A 1105 8.22 -13.48 -25.10
CA LYS A 1105 7.77 -14.47 -26.08
C LYS A 1105 6.32 -14.11 -26.33
N VAL A 1106 5.98 -13.84 -27.59
CA VAL A 1106 4.59 -13.77 -28.03
C VAL A 1106 3.96 -15.12 -27.69
N ASP A 1107 3.40 -15.24 -26.50
CA ASP A 1107 1.99 -15.51 -26.45
C ASP A 1107 1.37 -14.19 -26.03
N GLU A 1108 0.68 -13.55 -26.97
CA GLU A 1108 -0.47 -12.73 -26.59
C GLU A 1108 -1.19 -13.53 -25.48
N GLN A 1109 -1.61 -12.89 -24.39
CA GLN A 1109 -2.76 -13.43 -23.69
C GLN A 1109 -3.85 -13.40 -24.77
N ILE A 1110 -3.99 -14.50 -25.51
CA ILE A 1110 -5.05 -14.67 -26.48
C ILE A 1110 -6.27 -14.78 -25.58
N LEU A 1111 -6.78 -13.62 -25.18
CA LEU A 1111 -8.12 -13.48 -24.69
C LEU A 1111 -8.94 -14.18 -25.77
N PRO A 1112 -9.66 -15.26 -25.41
CA PRO A 1112 -10.39 -16.01 -26.40
C PRO A 1112 -11.30 -15.02 -27.12
N GLU A 1113 -11.11 -14.82 -28.43
CA GLU A 1113 -11.85 -13.80 -29.20
C GLU A 1113 -13.38 -13.97 -29.05
N THR A 1114 -13.80 -15.19 -28.72
CA THR A 1114 -15.19 -15.58 -28.45
C THR A 1114 -15.27 -16.53 -27.26
N PHE A 1115 -16.40 -16.53 -26.56
CA PHE A 1115 -16.69 -17.54 -25.54
C PHE A 1115 -16.53 -18.97 -26.09
N SER A 1116 -15.91 -19.88 -25.34
CA SER A 1116 -15.64 -21.24 -25.79
C SER A 1116 -15.76 -22.27 -24.66
N LEU A 1117 -16.11 -23.51 -25.01
CA LEU A 1117 -16.12 -24.67 -24.11
C LEU A 1117 -15.36 -25.81 -24.80
N SER A 1118 -14.36 -26.37 -24.14
CA SER A 1118 -13.49 -27.42 -24.72
C SER A 1118 -13.96 -28.82 -24.35
N PRO A 1119 -13.65 -29.85 -25.16
CA PRO A 1119 -13.78 -31.24 -24.75
C PRO A 1119 -13.00 -31.51 -23.46
N PRO A 1120 -13.50 -32.35 -22.54
CA PRO A 1120 -12.77 -32.67 -21.33
C PRO A 1120 -11.59 -33.61 -21.66
N PHE A 1121 -10.50 -33.52 -20.90
CA PHE A 1121 -9.35 -34.41 -21.04
C PHE A 1121 -8.89 -34.95 -19.68
N PRO A 1122 -8.68 -36.28 -19.54
CA PRO A 1122 -8.96 -37.33 -20.52
C PRO A 1122 -10.46 -37.50 -20.80
N ASN A 1123 -10.85 -38.06 -21.95
CA ASN A 1123 -12.24 -38.47 -22.26
C ASN A 1123 -12.24 -39.58 -23.34
N PRO A 1124 -12.58 -40.86 -23.01
CA PRO A 1124 -13.17 -41.31 -21.75
C PRO A 1124 -12.26 -41.14 -20.53
N PHE A 1125 -12.83 -40.97 -19.35
CA PHE A 1125 -12.11 -40.66 -18.11
C PHE A 1125 -12.43 -41.61 -16.96
N ASN A 1126 -11.54 -41.69 -15.96
CA ASN A 1126 -11.68 -42.58 -14.81
C ASN A 1126 -10.95 -42.07 -13.56
N PRO A 1127 -11.66 -41.69 -12.48
CA PRO A 1127 -12.95 -41.03 -12.46
C PRO A 1127 -12.82 -39.50 -12.60
N GLN A 1128 -11.62 -38.97 -12.83
CA GLN A 1128 -11.35 -37.53 -12.94
C GLN A 1128 -11.10 -37.09 -14.38
N THR A 1129 -11.56 -35.89 -14.73
CA THR A 1129 -11.27 -35.23 -16.01
C THR A 1129 -11.24 -33.71 -15.84
N THR A 1130 -10.47 -33.02 -16.67
CA THR A 1130 -10.38 -31.55 -16.67
C THR A 1130 -11.25 -30.96 -17.77
N ILE A 1131 -12.14 -30.03 -17.41
CA ILE A 1131 -12.99 -29.27 -18.34
C ILE A 1131 -12.40 -27.87 -18.49
N ARG A 1132 -12.17 -27.43 -19.74
CA ARG A 1132 -11.63 -26.09 -20.04
C ARG A 1132 -12.67 -25.21 -20.75
N PHE A 1133 -12.70 -23.92 -20.48
CA PHE A 1133 -13.56 -22.94 -21.16
C PHE A 1133 -12.88 -21.57 -21.29
N GLY A 1134 -13.26 -20.76 -22.27
CA GLY A 1134 -12.67 -19.43 -22.52
C GLY A 1134 -13.72 -18.32 -22.45
N LEU A 1135 -13.35 -17.18 -21.86
CA LEU A 1135 -14.17 -15.99 -21.67
C LEU A 1135 -13.47 -14.74 -22.29
N PRO A 1136 -13.99 -14.10 -23.36
CA PRO A 1136 -13.41 -12.86 -23.92
C PRO A 1136 -13.48 -11.67 -22.96
N VAL A 1137 -14.48 -11.67 -22.07
CA VAL A 1137 -14.77 -10.62 -21.09
C VAL A 1137 -15.19 -11.28 -19.77
N ALA A 1138 -14.94 -10.62 -18.64
CA ALA A 1138 -15.36 -11.12 -17.34
C ALA A 1138 -16.90 -11.33 -17.29
N SER A 1139 -17.36 -12.45 -16.73
CA SER A 1139 -18.76 -12.87 -16.81
C SER A 1139 -19.17 -13.75 -15.63
N GLN A 1140 -20.46 -13.74 -15.28
CA GLN A 1140 -21.05 -14.74 -14.39
C GLN A 1140 -21.14 -16.09 -15.11
N VAL A 1141 -20.48 -17.13 -14.58
CA VAL A 1141 -20.39 -18.47 -15.17
C VAL A 1141 -21.14 -19.50 -14.34
N ASN A 1142 -22.00 -20.28 -15.00
CA ASN A 1142 -22.61 -21.49 -14.44
C ASN A 1142 -22.24 -22.71 -15.29
N LEU A 1143 -21.46 -23.64 -14.74
CA LEU A 1143 -21.06 -24.88 -15.40
C LEU A 1143 -21.66 -26.08 -14.65
N THR A 1144 -22.59 -26.78 -15.30
CA THR A 1144 -23.39 -27.84 -14.68
C THR A 1144 -23.35 -29.14 -15.48
N ILE A 1145 -23.28 -30.28 -14.80
CA ILE A 1145 -23.28 -31.63 -15.39
C ILE A 1145 -24.66 -32.26 -15.29
N TYR A 1146 -25.06 -32.96 -16.35
CA TYR A 1146 -26.31 -33.69 -16.51
C TYR A 1146 -26.07 -35.14 -16.93
N ASN A 1147 -26.97 -36.03 -16.51
CA ASN A 1147 -27.00 -37.41 -17.01
C ASN A 1147 -27.80 -37.53 -18.33
N LEU A 1148 -27.88 -38.73 -18.91
CA LEU A 1148 -28.62 -39.01 -20.15
C LEU A 1148 -30.11 -38.66 -20.07
N ALA A 1149 -30.70 -38.64 -18.88
CA ALA A 1149 -32.11 -38.27 -18.67
C ALA A 1149 -32.32 -36.75 -18.52
N GLY A 1150 -31.26 -35.94 -18.63
CA GLY A 1150 -31.31 -34.49 -18.46
C GLY A 1150 -31.39 -34.04 -17.00
N ARG A 1151 -31.16 -34.93 -16.03
CA ARG A 1151 -31.12 -34.56 -14.61
C ARG A 1151 -29.76 -33.99 -14.26
N LYS A 1152 -29.74 -32.83 -13.59
CA LYS A 1152 -28.53 -32.23 -13.00
C LYS A 1152 -27.92 -33.21 -11.99
N VAL A 1153 -26.62 -33.50 -12.14
CA VAL A 1153 -25.87 -34.40 -11.24
C VAL A 1153 -24.79 -33.69 -10.44
N ALA A 1154 -24.25 -32.57 -10.94
CA ALA A 1154 -23.30 -31.72 -10.22
C ALA A 1154 -23.30 -30.31 -10.84
N THR A 1155 -23.04 -29.29 -10.03
CA THR A 1155 -22.64 -27.95 -10.50
C THR A 1155 -21.17 -27.79 -10.14
N ILE A 1156 -20.32 -27.52 -11.13
CA ILE A 1156 -18.86 -27.44 -10.96
C ILE A 1156 -18.42 -25.98 -10.75
N VAL A 1157 -19.12 -25.05 -11.39
CA VAL A 1157 -18.88 -23.61 -11.25
C VAL A 1157 -20.23 -22.91 -11.16
N ASP A 1158 -20.38 -22.02 -10.18
CA ASP A 1158 -21.50 -21.09 -10.09
C ASP A 1158 -20.99 -19.77 -9.49
N GLY A 1159 -20.53 -18.84 -10.35
CA GLY A 1159 -19.90 -17.62 -9.85
C GLY A 1159 -19.25 -16.76 -10.94
N PHE A 1160 -18.82 -15.57 -10.54
CA PHE A 1160 -18.13 -14.62 -11.43
C PHE A 1160 -16.73 -15.12 -11.79
N ARG A 1161 -16.32 -14.92 -13.05
CA ARG A 1161 -14.99 -15.29 -13.57
C ARG A 1161 -14.46 -14.18 -14.48
N VAL A 1162 -13.17 -13.87 -14.36
CA VAL A 1162 -12.47 -12.85 -15.18
C VAL A 1162 -12.30 -13.31 -16.63
N ALA A 1163 -11.99 -12.38 -17.55
CA ALA A 1163 -11.67 -12.71 -18.94
C ALA A 1163 -10.42 -13.61 -19.00
N GLY A 1164 -10.43 -14.66 -19.82
CA GLY A 1164 -9.34 -15.63 -19.94
C GLY A 1164 -9.81 -17.06 -20.22
N TYR A 1165 -8.87 -17.99 -20.38
CA TYR A 1165 -9.14 -19.43 -20.36
C TYR A 1165 -9.13 -19.96 -18.91
N HIS A 1166 -10.05 -20.86 -18.60
CA HIS A 1166 -10.28 -21.41 -17.26
C HIS A 1166 -10.30 -22.94 -17.33
N GLU A 1167 -9.81 -23.61 -16.29
CA GLU A 1167 -9.83 -25.07 -16.16
C GLU A 1167 -10.47 -25.49 -14.83
N VAL A 1168 -11.29 -26.54 -14.86
CA VAL A 1168 -11.89 -27.12 -13.65
C VAL A 1168 -11.83 -28.63 -13.67
N ILE A 1169 -11.47 -29.23 -12.54
CA ILE A 1169 -11.39 -30.69 -12.39
C ILE A 1169 -12.75 -31.22 -11.98
N PHE A 1170 -13.26 -32.21 -12.71
CA PHE A 1170 -14.47 -32.93 -12.37
C PHE A 1170 -14.16 -34.33 -11.85
N ASN A 1171 -14.50 -34.59 -10.59
CA ASN A 1171 -14.37 -35.90 -9.96
C ASN A 1171 -15.71 -36.67 -9.96
N ALA A 1172 -15.80 -37.72 -10.77
CA ALA A 1172 -17.01 -38.54 -10.92
C ALA A 1172 -16.98 -39.84 -10.11
N THR A 1173 -16.23 -39.89 -9.01
CA THR A 1173 -16.08 -41.11 -8.19
C THR A 1173 -17.42 -41.66 -7.69
N GLN A 1174 -18.43 -40.81 -7.47
CA GLN A 1174 -19.77 -41.21 -7.03
C GLN A 1174 -20.78 -41.49 -8.16
N LEU A 1175 -20.38 -41.37 -9.44
CA LEU A 1175 -21.26 -41.57 -10.59
C LEU A 1175 -21.04 -42.94 -11.26
N SER A 1176 -22.08 -43.52 -11.87
CA SER A 1176 -21.96 -44.79 -12.60
C SER A 1176 -21.28 -44.58 -13.96
N SER A 1177 -20.52 -45.56 -14.46
CA SER A 1177 -19.98 -45.54 -15.83
C SER A 1177 -21.09 -45.25 -16.85
N GLY A 1178 -20.85 -44.33 -17.77
CA GLY A 1178 -21.90 -43.88 -18.68
C GLY A 1178 -21.61 -42.56 -19.39
N LEU A 1179 -22.58 -42.14 -20.20
CA LEU A 1179 -22.52 -40.87 -20.93
C LEU A 1179 -23.14 -39.75 -20.09
N TYR A 1180 -22.40 -38.65 -19.95
CA TYR A 1180 -22.81 -37.42 -19.29
C TYR A 1180 -22.70 -36.23 -20.24
N PHE A 1181 -23.42 -35.17 -19.93
CA PHE A 1181 -23.34 -33.88 -20.61
C PHE A 1181 -22.93 -32.80 -19.62
N TYR A 1182 -22.17 -31.81 -20.06
CA TYR A 1182 -21.85 -30.63 -19.28
C TYR A 1182 -22.26 -29.39 -20.07
N ARG A 1183 -22.86 -28.43 -19.39
CA ARG A 1183 -23.41 -27.20 -19.96
C ARG A 1183 -22.79 -26.00 -19.25
N ILE A 1184 -22.28 -25.05 -20.03
CA ILE A 1184 -21.85 -23.74 -19.54
C ILE A 1184 -22.90 -22.68 -19.88
N GLN A 1185 -23.09 -21.71 -18.98
CA GLN A 1185 -23.78 -20.45 -19.20
C GLN A 1185 -22.85 -19.31 -18.77
N ALA A 1186 -22.50 -18.39 -19.66
CA ALA A 1186 -21.70 -17.20 -19.34
C ALA A 1186 -22.36 -15.96 -19.97
N GLY A 1187 -23.07 -15.15 -19.17
CA GLY A 1187 -23.94 -14.09 -19.71
C GLY A 1187 -24.96 -14.65 -20.71
N ASN A 1188 -24.90 -14.21 -21.97
CA ASN A 1188 -25.76 -14.70 -23.07
C ASN A 1188 -25.22 -15.95 -23.79
N PHE A 1189 -23.99 -16.39 -23.51
CA PHE A 1189 -23.39 -17.58 -24.14
C PHE A 1189 -23.83 -18.86 -23.43
N THR A 1190 -24.22 -19.87 -24.21
CA THR A 1190 -24.56 -21.22 -23.73
C THR A 1190 -23.95 -22.27 -24.67
N ASP A 1191 -23.24 -23.26 -24.11
CA ASP A 1191 -22.77 -24.43 -24.88
C ASP A 1191 -22.93 -25.72 -24.08
N VAL A 1192 -23.10 -26.85 -24.78
CA VAL A 1192 -23.31 -28.18 -24.19
C VAL A 1192 -22.45 -29.21 -24.90
N LYS A 1193 -21.67 -29.99 -24.13
CA LYS A 1193 -20.80 -31.05 -24.65
C LYS A 1193 -20.95 -32.34 -23.86
N LYS A 1194 -20.40 -33.42 -24.41
CA LYS A 1194 -20.57 -34.79 -23.91
C LYS A 1194 -19.26 -35.36 -23.36
N MET A 1195 -19.34 -36.19 -22.33
CA MET A 1195 -18.20 -36.89 -21.73
C MET A 1195 -18.57 -38.32 -21.33
N ILE A 1196 -17.60 -39.22 -21.35
CA ILE A 1196 -17.79 -40.66 -21.12
C ILE A 1196 -16.97 -41.06 -19.90
N LEU A 1197 -17.65 -41.44 -18.81
CA LEU A 1197 -17.02 -42.03 -17.63
C LEU A 1197 -16.88 -43.55 -17.84
N VAL A 1198 -15.67 -44.08 -17.65
CA VAL A 1198 -15.38 -45.51 -17.71
C VAL A 1198 -14.69 -45.92 -16.41
N LYS A 1199 -15.46 -46.54 -15.52
CA LYS A 1199 -14.92 -47.30 -14.37
C LYS A 1199 -14.65 -48.75 -14.75
#